data_AF-A0AAP8Z3P9-F1
#
_entry.id   AF-A0AAP8Z3P9-F1
#
_cell.length_a   1.000
_cell.length_b   1.000
_cell.length_c   1.000
_cell.angle_alpha   90.00
_cell.angle_beta   90.00
_cell.angle_gamma   90.00
#
_symmetry.space_group_name_H-M   'P 1'
#
loop_
_entity.id
_entity.type
_entity.pdbx_description
1 polymer ?
#
loop_
_entity_poly.entity_id
_entity_poly.type
_entity_poly.pdbx_seq_one_letter_code
_entity_poly.pdbx_strand_id
1 'polypeptide(L)'
;MTEPVIRPVQQLLRQVFSDEQRETYTDFCNYLENGGSIFPLVEQGVRGLVSHYRMNPDDARAFLRRANSLAVFVRRQFIEHSLRGPQAPVTHPDSGLLSMVAGPSYESLFSTNFDGLCPPQALESIASPVAYLIELLRWIQDKIHAIGGDEKLDLHERRRDLKKLLVDFNAVHQAVSALDIIVPVLETFIEENDSEQDLEEALIQTRYPNGLPYYQHWVTLDFVAREHGLSVGNIAHMVDLAYPYFLQPEAWDNDAGRAFTHASRLGPYQRELLTEAPIKTGDTDARDDYYQYNFGAPGTDWLNLNQVKFFGERTGLDTRDIEALLSIREFAPTRSANVSVYDSEQPGADESQRSGSVYLNAATIPALDIDYREDSEAFLHRLTQDPTIIDRYERMNRKLRLDRWLELPSEQVDALLTAAIRAEARHATPANPWWISTHQVHALGLFQSLRERYGCSAEDFAAFIDEISIYGRANALSLFDRTFNGQGNYRQPLVLDGATFATLPAQGVAELTISQLCSGLGIDLQTYAYLAVAIERAHGFSGTLRRTTAVISSFYRLVKLPRLLGITPVEGVLMLTLLGGESWVDGLAGLPRVHARLNSETTPDVLNLMYALHSCVSWCKDRELPVLWMLQQVAPLQALAVATQAEQQLFEQIRNLLPAALFNNAGLSMAGVPSLEGLDWLRLLTELVDPTGLVIDLQIPETDYLSLARLKFDQAIREGLGENDASVRGILVERMLGVLLKAREAQVSVARECLAVYTGLDTERGLLMLTWAQSTVYQLLSQVSARADATEALSPAARTAEQPDPLLSLLADVRRRSAVASKLELSAVLLEDFLQYGHKAWMAQDDRYQLSIRTLYYLTALGRAFELSEQPAGKLLDYLRQVNALPTPLTGHALRLAQEAAALRLAAFFDWSVQEVRECVSRIDPALKILKTLPQLDLLMRIRVLARHSGMDALTIFLVGNLPEDVDKDAYRIAAERALLSLSDNRESVVAFADEVAQPLVTMTCVVDKTEVVAGKPGEKVLLTVTLTDADDKPLSGVNVYWQVSLGTIVAKPTEVNGTVTVEYLPGEVMGQETPLFWLDLIDAQQAPTINISDDAVTLSFPAPLTAQVPQQPIPAGQEVELYATLRDAYQNPGRNRLVRWSAEPASGSSGSVVIRPGQNYADFEGVTRVYVSSSSGGKFIFSAHCDASERETFFDPITFTEALTHQ
;
A
#
# COMPACT_ATOMS: atom_id res chain seq x y z
N MET A 1 40.84 9.78 104.70
CA MET A 1 41.60 10.75 103.90
C MET A 1 41.21 10.53 102.46
N THR A 2 40.31 11.35 101.94
CA THR A 2 39.82 11.26 100.56
C THR A 2 40.58 12.29 99.73
N GLU A 3 41.55 11.84 98.95
CA GLU A 3 42.20 12.67 97.92
C GLU A 3 41.13 13.24 96.97
N PRO A 4 41.28 14.48 96.48
CA PRO A 4 40.37 15.03 95.49
C PRO A 4 40.47 14.22 94.19
N VAL A 5 39.33 13.75 93.68
CA VAL A 5 39.25 13.01 92.41
C VAL A 5 39.71 13.92 91.27
N ILE A 6 40.94 13.70 90.78
CA ILE A 6 41.49 14.43 89.63
C ILE A 6 40.71 14.02 88.38
N ARG A 7 40.24 14.98 87.58
CA ARG A 7 39.53 14.68 86.34
C ARG A 7 40.45 13.93 85.36
N PRO A 8 40.00 12.87 84.66
CA PRO A 8 40.84 12.09 83.74
C PRO A 8 41.55 12.93 82.66
N VAL A 9 40.90 14.01 82.20
CA VAL A 9 41.48 14.95 81.22
C VAL A 9 42.64 15.77 81.82
N GLN A 10 42.53 16.20 83.08
CA GLN A 10 43.61 16.89 83.78
C GLN A 10 44.76 15.93 84.10
N GLN A 11 44.46 14.64 84.36
CA GLN A 11 45.47 13.60 84.52
C GLN A 11 46.21 13.33 83.20
N LEU A 12 45.50 13.30 82.07
CA LEU A 12 46.08 13.15 80.74
C LEU A 12 46.98 14.36 80.39
N LEU A 13 46.55 15.58 80.69
CA LEU A 13 47.35 16.80 80.52
C LEU A 13 48.67 16.72 81.31
N ARG A 14 48.62 16.29 82.57
CA ARG A 14 49.81 16.12 83.42
C ARG A 14 50.77 15.03 82.96
N GLN A 15 50.25 13.99 82.32
CA GLN A 15 51.07 12.87 81.83
C GLN A 15 51.67 13.10 80.44
N VAL A 16 51.10 13.98 79.63
CA VAL A 16 51.57 14.26 78.28
C VAL A 16 52.60 15.40 78.28
N PHE A 17 52.38 16.44 79.09
CA PHE A 17 53.21 17.64 79.09
C PHE A 17 54.00 17.79 80.40
N SER A 18 55.27 18.19 80.31
CA SER A 18 56.07 18.60 81.47
C SER A 18 55.55 19.91 82.07
N ASP A 19 55.98 20.25 83.29
CA ASP A 19 55.52 21.48 83.95
C ASP A 19 55.96 22.75 83.16
N GLU A 20 57.14 22.76 82.53
CA GLU A 20 57.60 23.83 81.63
C GLU A 20 56.74 23.97 80.36
N GLN A 21 56.31 22.85 79.76
CA GLN A 21 55.44 22.86 78.59
C GLN A 21 54.02 23.35 78.93
N ARG A 22 53.54 23.10 80.15
CA ARG A 22 52.22 23.58 80.60
C ARG A 22 52.19 25.08 80.87
N GLU A 23 53.32 25.67 81.30
CA GLU A 23 53.48 27.13 81.37
C GLU A 23 53.61 27.79 79.98
N THR A 24 54.04 27.03 78.96
CA THR A 24 54.14 27.51 77.59
C THR A 24 52.78 27.50 76.87
N TYR A 25 51.92 26.52 77.15
CA TYR A 25 50.60 26.33 76.53
C TYR A 25 49.45 26.67 77.49
N THR A 26 49.51 27.84 78.13
CA THR A 26 48.57 28.28 79.18
C THR A 26 47.12 28.32 78.71
N ASP A 27 46.84 28.85 77.52
CA ASP A 27 45.47 28.94 76.99
C ASP A 27 44.83 27.56 76.77
N PHE A 28 45.63 26.59 76.31
CA PHE A 28 45.21 25.21 76.12
C PHE A 28 44.98 24.49 77.46
N CYS A 29 45.87 24.68 78.43
CA CYS A 29 45.74 24.11 79.76
C CYS A 29 44.52 24.70 80.49
N ASN A 30 44.32 26.01 80.41
CA ASN A 30 43.17 26.72 80.98
C ASN A 30 41.84 26.21 80.41
N TYR A 31 41.77 25.96 79.09
CA TYR A 31 40.58 25.40 78.46
C TYR A 31 40.19 24.05 79.07
N LEU A 32 41.16 23.13 79.24
CA LEU A 32 40.89 21.81 79.80
C LEU A 32 40.67 21.84 81.32
N GLU A 33 41.36 22.71 82.04
CA GLU A 33 41.22 22.86 83.49
C GLU A 33 39.86 23.44 83.89
N ASN A 34 39.32 24.37 83.08
CA ASN A 34 37.98 24.93 83.25
C ASN A 34 36.85 23.98 82.80
N GLY A 35 37.16 22.73 82.47
CA GLY A 35 36.18 21.71 82.10
C GLY A 35 35.87 21.64 80.60
N GLY A 36 36.74 22.17 79.74
CA GLY A 36 36.66 22.00 78.30
C GLY A 36 36.69 20.53 77.86
N SER A 37 35.98 20.25 76.76
CA SER A 37 35.85 18.89 76.22
C SER A 37 37.07 18.51 75.36
N ILE A 38 37.46 17.23 75.40
CA ILE A 38 38.53 16.71 74.54
C ILE A 38 38.08 16.50 73.08
N PHE A 39 36.77 16.38 72.82
CA PHE A 39 36.25 16.05 71.50
C PHE A 39 36.49 17.15 70.45
N PRO A 40 36.23 18.45 70.73
CA PRO A 40 36.57 19.52 69.80
C PRO A 40 38.08 19.61 69.49
N LEU A 41 38.92 19.30 70.48
CA LEU A 41 40.38 19.28 70.31
C LEU A 41 40.84 18.13 69.40
N VAL A 42 40.17 16.98 69.50
CA VAL A 42 40.39 15.83 68.62
C VAL A 42 39.97 16.12 67.19
N GLU A 43 38.82 16.77 66.98
CA GLU A 43 38.30 17.14 65.65
C GLU A 43 39.17 18.18 64.93
N GLN A 44 39.79 19.11 65.67
CA GLN A 44 40.72 20.10 65.13
C GLN A 44 42.01 19.48 64.56
N GLY A 45 42.40 18.28 65.03
CA GLY A 45 43.60 17.59 64.59
C GLY A 45 44.90 18.36 64.88
N VAL A 46 46.04 17.82 64.42
CA VAL A 46 47.37 18.36 64.75
C VAL A 46 47.53 19.79 64.23
N ARG A 47 47.08 20.07 63.00
CA ARG A 47 47.16 21.41 62.39
C ARG A 47 46.32 22.44 63.14
N GLY A 48 45.12 22.06 63.60
CA GLY A 48 44.25 22.94 64.37
C GLY A 48 44.84 23.29 65.73
N LEU A 49 45.41 22.32 66.45
CA LEU A 49 46.06 22.57 67.75
C LEU A 49 47.33 23.43 67.62
N VAL A 50 48.12 23.21 66.56
CA VAL A 50 49.28 24.04 66.25
C VAL A 50 48.85 25.48 65.91
N SER A 51 47.75 25.65 65.16
CA SER A 51 47.27 26.97 64.75
C SER A 51 46.58 27.75 65.87
N HIS A 52 45.65 27.13 66.61
CA HIS A 52 44.83 27.80 67.63
C HIS A 52 45.57 27.98 68.96
N TYR A 53 46.35 26.99 69.37
CA TYR A 53 47.02 26.99 70.68
C TYR A 53 48.54 27.17 70.56
N ARG A 54 49.05 27.46 69.34
CA ARG A 54 50.48 27.68 69.04
C ARG A 54 51.38 26.54 69.56
N MET A 55 50.85 25.33 69.59
CA MET A 55 51.55 24.16 70.09
C MET A 55 52.59 23.67 69.08
N ASN A 56 53.69 23.08 69.55
CA ASN A 56 54.67 22.43 68.67
C ASN A 56 54.02 21.20 67.99
N PRO A 57 54.21 20.97 66.67
CA PRO A 57 53.61 19.84 65.95
C PRO A 57 53.79 18.46 66.60
N ASP A 58 54.95 18.18 67.21
CA ASP A 58 55.20 16.88 67.85
C ASP A 58 54.47 16.74 69.19
N ASP A 59 54.36 17.84 69.94
CA ASP A 59 53.61 17.93 71.19
C ASP A 59 52.09 17.79 70.93
N ALA A 60 51.59 18.42 69.85
CA ALA A 60 50.20 18.27 69.41
C ALA A 60 49.87 16.83 68.98
N ARG A 61 50.81 16.13 68.32
CA ARG A 61 50.66 14.69 67.99
C ARG A 61 50.65 13.82 69.23
N ALA A 62 51.54 14.07 70.19
CA ALA A 62 51.64 13.32 71.43
C ALA A 62 50.35 13.43 72.24
N PHE A 63 49.81 14.64 72.37
CA PHE A 63 48.51 14.88 73.00
C PHE A 63 47.38 14.19 72.26
N LEU A 64 47.27 14.41 70.95
CA LEU A 64 46.16 13.84 70.16
C LEU A 64 46.13 12.33 70.16
N ARG A 65 47.27 11.64 70.19
CA ARG A 65 47.29 10.18 70.33
C ARG A 65 46.59 9.72 71.60
N ARG A 66 46.86 10.39 72.74
CA ARG A 66 46.23 10.03 74.02
C ARG A 66 44.79 10.53 74.10
N ALA A 67 44.51 11.75 73.63
CA ALA A 67 43.16 12.30 73.58
C ALA A 67 42.23 11.45 72.68
N ASN A 68 42.72 10.96 71.53
CA ASN A 68 42.00 10.01 70.69
C ASN A 68 41.72 8.70 71.43
N SER A 69 42.70 8.14 72.15
CA SER A 69 42.47 6.92 72.92
C SER A 69 41.40 7.11 74.01
N LEU A 70 41.38 8.27 74.66
CA LEU A 70 40.40 8.62 75.68
C LEU A 70 39.02 8.86 75.06
N ALA A 71 38.95 9.59 73.93
CA ALA A 71 37.70 9.81 73.19
C ALA A 71 37.10 8.49 72.68
N VAL A 72 37.93 7.57 72.16
CA VAL A 72 37.51 6.23 71.75
C VAL A 72 37.03 5.41 72.94
N PHE A 73 37.73 5.48 74.09
CA PHE A 73 37.30 4.80 75.31
C PHE A 73 35.94 5.30 75.81
N VAL A 74 35.73 6.62 75.88
CA VAL A 74 34.46 7.23 76.29
C VAL A 74 33.34 6.89 75.30
N ARG A 75 33.61 6.97 73.99
CA ARG A 75 32.66 6.57 72.95
C ARG A 75 32.30 5.09 73.06
N ARG A 76 33.28 4.21 73.31
CA ARG A 76 33.06 2.77 73.48
C ARG A 76 32.25 2.47 74.74
N GLN A 77 32.54 3.13 75.86
CA GLN A 77 31.72 3.00 77.07
C GLN A 77 30.29 3.49 76.85
N PHE A 78 30.10 4.61 76.14
CA PHE A 78 28.77 5.09 75.77
C PHE A 78 28.03 4.07 74.88
N ILE A 79 28.68 3.55 73.84
CA ILE A 79 28.11 2.52 72.96
C ILE A 79 27.79 1.24 73.75
N GLU A 80 28.71 0.74 74.56
CA GLU A 80 28.50 -0.45 75.39
C GLU A 80 27.40 -0.24 76.44
N HIS A 81 27.26 0.97 77.00
CA HIS A 81 26.17 1.30 77.93
C HIS A 81 24.82 1.41 77.22
N SER A 82 24.78 2.06 76.05
CA SER A 82 23.58 2.16 75.20
C SER A 82 23.15 0.80 74.62
N LEU A 83 24.08 -0.13 74.42
CA LEU A 83 23.82 -1.50 73.94
C LEU A 83 23.57 -2.52 75.08
N ARG A 84 24.04 -2.28 76.30
CA ARG A 84 23.86 -3.17 77.48
C ARG A 84 22.85 -2.68 78.52
N GLY A 85 22.34 -1.45 78.39
CA GLY A 85 21.13 -1.01 79.10
C GLY A 85 19.93 -1.84 78.61
N PRO A 86 19.03 -2.30 79.49
CA PRO A 86 17.96 -3.20 79.08
C PRO A 86 17.03 -2.51 78.08
N GLN A 87 17.04 -2.98 76.83
CA GLN A 87 16.06 -2.64 75.79
C GLN A 87 14.72 -3.35 76.09
N ALA A 88 14.06 -2.96 77.17
CA ALA A 88 12.66 -3.27 77.41
C ALA A 88 11.86 -1.96 77.47
N PRO A 89 10.67 -1.88 76.85
CA PRO A 89 9.82 -0.71 76.96
C PRO A 89 9.59 -0.39 78.44
N VAL A 90 9.70 0.89 78.81
CA VAL A 90 9.54 1.37 80.19
C VAL A 90 8.17 0.93 80.73
N THR A 91 8.17 -0.22 81.38
CA THR A 91 7.19 -0.64 82.38
C THR A 91 8.02 -0.77 83.64
N HIS A 92 7.87 0.19 84.54
CA HIS A 92 8.56 0.24 85.82
C HIS A 92 8.54 -1.14 86.52
N PRO A 93 9.69 -1.68 86.94
CA PRO A 93 9.74 -2.66 88.00
C PRO A 93 10.22 -1.97 89.28
N ASP A 94 9.26 -1.59 90.13
CA ASP A 94 9.44 -1.04 91.49
C ASP A 94 10.04 -2.07 92.49
N SER A 95 11.04 -2.87 92.11
CA SER A 95 11.50 -3.96 92.99
C SER A 95 12.94 -4.40 92.75
N GLY A 96 13.88 -3.75 93.45
CA GLY A 96 15.24 -4.24 93.66
C GLY A 96 16.16 -3.23 94.34
N LEU A 97 17.06 -3.67 95.22
CA LEU A 97 18.00 -2.84 95.99
C LEU A 97 18.94 -1.93 95.13
N LEU A 98 18.99 -2.14 93.81
CA LEU A 98 19.78 -1.34 92.86
C LEU A 98 19.03 -0.12 92.28
N SER A 99 17.72 0.04 92.50
CA SER A 99 16.97 1.26 92.10
C SER A 99 17.10 2.41 93.10
N MET A 100 17.71 2.18 94.27
CA MET A 100 17.92 3.19 95.32
C MET A 100 19.18 4.05 95.11
N VAL A 101 19.99 3.73 94.09
CA VAL A 101 21.12 4.57 93.68
C VAL A 101 20.72 5.26 92.38
N ALA A 102 20.62 6.59 92.40
CA ALA A 102 20.41 7.41 91.21
C ALA A 102 21.66 7.31 90.31
N GLY A 103 21.72 6.25 89.50
CA GLY A 103 22.65 6.16 88.38
C GLY A 103 22.22 7.12 87.27
N PRO A 104 23.16 7.59 86.43
CA PRO A 104 22.81 8.39 85.27
C PRO A 104 21.88 7.60 84.33
N SER A 105 20.61 8.01 84.23
CA SER A 105 19.69 7.52 83.20
C SER A 105 19.76 8.41 81.96
N TYR A 106 19.47 7.86 80.78
CA TYR A 106 19.50 8.62 79.52
C TYR A 106 18.64 9.89 79.60
N GLU A 107 17.44 9.78 80.16
CA GLU A 107 16.49 10.89 80.37
C GLU A 107 16.99 11.95 81.36
N SER A 108 17.82 11.58 82.34
CA SER A 108 18.41 12.51 83.32
C SER A 108 19.65 13.24 82.79
N LEU A 109 20.37 12.61 81.86
CA LEU A 109 21.57 13.18 81.23
C LEU A 109 21.26 13.96 79.96
N PHE A 110 20.19 13.57 79.23
CA PHE A 110 19.82 14.14 77.95
C PHE A 110 18.31 14.39 77.91
N SER A 111 17.91 15.66 77.85
CA SER A 111 16.53 16.06 77.61
C SER A 111 16.18 15.87 76.13
N THR A 112 15.85 14.63 75.73
CA THR A 112 15.50 14.31 74.34
C THR A 112 14.06 14.74 74.06
N ASN A 113 13.87 15.61 73.07
CA ASN A 113 12.55 16.08 72.67
C ASN A 113 11.89 15.01 71.79
N PHE A 114 11.12 14.11 72.39
CA PHE A 114 10.42 13.04 71.67
C PHE A 114 9.41 13.56 70.65
N ASP A 115 8.79 14.72 70.90
CA ASP A 115 7.88 15.38 69.95
C ASP A 115 8.62 15.93 68.71
N GLY A 116 9.95 16.01 68.75
CA GLY A 116 10.81 16.39 67.63
C GLY A 116 11.46 15.19 66.92
N LEU A 117 11.09 13.96 67.23
CA LEU A 117 11.60 12.76 66.56
C LEU A 117 10.74 12.43 65.35
N CYS A 118 11.41 12.22 64.22
CA CYS A 118 10.78 11.82 62.97
C CYS A 118 10.94 10.31 62.72
N PRO A 119 10.06 9.71 61.89
CA PRO A 119 10.23 8.33 61.43
C PRO A 119 11.60 8.11 60.76
N PRO A 120 12.17 6.89 60.83
CA PRO A 120 13.50 6.62 60.27
C PRO A 120 13.61 6.86 58.76
N GLN A 121 12.50 6.79 58.03
CA GLN A 121 12.41 7.06 56.58
C GLN A 121 11.96 8.49 56.24
N ALA A 122 11.72 9.35 57.24
CA ALA A 122 11.39 10.74 56.98
C ALA A 122 12.63 11.51 56.48
N LEU A 123 12.42 12.55 55.67
CA LEU A 123 13.51 13.32 55.07
C LEU A 123 14.35 14.03 56.15
N GLU A 124 13.69 14.51 57.19
CA GLU A 124 14.28 15.19 58.34
C GLU A 124 14.98 14.25 59.34
N SER A 125 15.00 12.94 59.08
CA SER A 125 15.78 11.98 59.87
C SER A 125 17.27 12.27 59.77
N ILE A 126 17.94 12.28 60.92
CA ILE A 126 19.40 12.43 61.01
C ILE A 126 20.17 11.30 60.32
N ALA A 127 19.49 10.19 60.02
CA ALA A 127 20.02 9.04 59.30
C ALA A 127 19.46 8.92 57.88
N SER A 128 18.73 9.94 57.39
CA SER A 128 18.19 9.93 56.03
C SER A 128 19.30 10.13 54.99
N PRO A 129 19.06 9.71 53.73
CA PRO A 129 19.94 10.06 52.61
C PRO A 129 20.12 11.58 52.45
N VAL A 130 19.11 12.37 52.83
CA VAL A 130 19.16 13.84 52.80
C VAL A 130 20.15 14.38 53.81
N ALA A 131 20.13 13.89 55.06
CA ALA A 131 21.10 14.28 56.07
C ALA A 131 22.54 13.95 55.63
N TYR A 132 22.73 12.79 54.98
CA TYR A 132 24.01 12.42 54.39
C TYR A 132 24.44 13.36 53.26
N LEU A 133 23.54 13.70 52.32
CA LEU A 133 23.80 14.65 51.24
C LEU A 133 24.22 16.03 51.76
N ILE A 134 23.52 16.56 52.77
CA ILE A 134 23.84 17.86 53.38
C ILE A 134 25.22 17.82 54.06
N GLU A 135 25.55 16.73 54.73
CA GLU A 135 26.88 16.56 55.33
C GLU A 135 27.98 16.51 54.27
N LEU A 136 27.73 15.85 53.13
CA LEU A 136 28.66 15.86 51.99
C LEU A 136 28.86 17.27 51.41
N LEU A 137 27.79 18.05 51.24
CA LEU A 137 27.89 19.43 50.76
C LEU A 137 28.69 20.32 51.73
N ARG A 138 28.44 20.18 53.04
CA ARG A 138 29.23 20.87 54.07
C ARG A 138 30.68 20.45 54.05
N TRP A 139 30.95 19.15 53.88
CA TRP A 139 32.31 18.63 53.78
C TRP A 139 33.05 19.21 52.58
N ILE A 140 32.41 19.29 51.42
CA ILE A 140 32.99 19.89 50.22
C ILE A 140 33.31 21.37 50.47
N GLN A 141 32.37 22.12 51.05
CA GLN A 141 32.57 23.54 51.36
C GLN A 141 33.70 23.78 52.39
N ASP A 142 33.68 23.08 53.51
CA ASP A 142 34.51 23.39 54.68
C ASP A 142 35.87 22.69 54.66
N LYS A 143 35.99 21.54 53.99
CA LYS A 143 37.22 20.72 53.99
C LYS A 143 37.90 20.65 52.63
N ILE A 144 37.16 20.70 51.52
CA ILE A 144 37.75 20.58 50.18
C ILE A 144 38.02 21.97 49.60
N HIS A 145 37.00 22.82 49.50
CA HIS A 145 37.13 24.17 48.92
C HIS A 145 38.04 25.07 49.77
N ALA A 146 38.03 24.92 51.10
CA ALA A 146 38.90 25.67 52.00
C ALA A 146 40.40 25.34 51.86
N ILE A 147 40.76 24.21 51.25
CA ILE A 147 42.15 23.72 51.11
C ILE A 147 42.64 23.77 49.65
N GLY A 148 41.73 23.91 48.67
CA GLY A 148 42.07 23.93 47.24
C GLY A 148 42.81 25.19 46.77
N GLY A 149 43.74 25.03 45.83
CA GLY A 149 44.48 26.12 45.16
C GLY A 149 43.71 26.78 44.01
N ASP A 150 44.40 27.58 43.19
CA ASP A 150 43.79 28.38 42.11
C ASP A 150 43.18 27.54 40.98
N GLU A 151 43.63 26.30 40.75
CA GLU A 151 43.05 25.34 39.76
C GLU A 151 41.88 24.50 40.32
N LYS A 152 41.22 24.96 41.39
CA LYS A 152 40.09 24.22 41.97
C LYS A 152 38.91 24.19 40.98
N LEU A 153 38.33 23.01 40.79
CA LEU A 153 37.11 22.83 40.01
C LEU A 153 35.90 22.87 40.94
N ASP A 154 35.17 23.99 40.96
CA ASP A 154 33.98 24.12 41.80
C ASP A 154 32.88 23.15 41.34
N LEU A 155 32.31 22.39 42.28
CA LEU A 155 31.21 21.47 42.01
C LEU A 155 30.02 22.19 41.36
N HIS A 156 29.72 23.40 41.81
CA HIS A 156 28.59 24.17 41.29
C HIS A 156 28.84 24.71 39.89
N GLU A 157 30.08 25.01 39.51
CA GLU A 157 30.41 25.44 38.14
C GLU A 157 30.26 24.29 37.15
N ARG A 158 30.55 23.05 37.57
CA ARG A 158 30.43 21.84 36.75
C ARG A 158 29.02 21.27 36.68
N ARG A 159 28.23 21.46 37.74
CA ARG A 159 26.88 20.91 37.92
C ARG A 159 25.96 22.02 38.43
N ARG A 160 25.61 22.93 37.53
CA ARG A 160 24.80 24.12 37.83
C ARG A 160 23.33 23.78 38.12
N ASP A 161 22.90 22.58 37.71
CA ASP A 161 21.60 21.97 38.02
C ASP A 161 21.40 21.70 39.52
N LEU A 162 22.45 21.30 40.26
CA LEU A 162 22.31 20.74 41.62
C LEU A 162 21.64 21.68 42.63
N LYS A 163 21.85 23.00 42.51
CA LYS A 163 21.24 23.99 43.42
C LYS A 163 19.76 24.26 43.12
N LYS A 164 19.28 23.89 41.93
CA LYS A 164 17.90 24.10 41.48
C LYS A 164 16.99 22.93 41.87
N LEU A 165 17.56 21.76 42.18
CA LEU A 165 16.82 20.56 42.53
C LEU A 165 16.16 20.68 43.91
N LEU A 166 14.88 20.34 43.97
CA LEU A 166 14.14 20.25 45.23
C LEU A 166 14.42 18.90 45.91
N VAL A 167 14.69 18.95 47.21
CA VAL A 167 14.83 17.74 48.03
C VAL A 167 13.48 17.42 48.66
N ASP A 168 12.70 16.59 47.98
CA ASP A 168 11.41 16.10 48.46
C ASP A 168 11.35 14.57 48.52
N PHE A 169 10.20 14.02 48.89
CA PHE A 169 10.03 12.58 49.04
C PHE A 169 10.21 11.83 47.71
N ASN A 170 9.70 12.39 46.61
CA ASN A 170 9.80 11.77 45.29
C ASN A 170 11.26 11.81 44.80
N ALA A 171 11.97 12.92 44.95
CA ALA A 171 13.37 13.04 44.56
C ALA A 171 14.30 12.04 45.27
N VAL A 172 13.97 11.63 46.50
CA VAL A 172 14.79 10.67 47.29
C VAL A 172 14.39 9.22 47.04
N HIS A 173 13.12 8.94 46.76
CA HIS A 173 12.59 7.57 46.73
C HIS A 173 12.07 7.08 45.37
N GLN A 174 11.75 7.98 44.43
CA GLN A 174 11.29 7.60 43.09
C GLN A 174 12.45 7.03 42.29
N ALA A 175 12.22 5.87 41.66
CA ALA A 175 13.16 5.31 40.69
C ALA A 175 13.06 6.09 39.37
N VAL A 176 14.20 6.55 38.87
CA VAL A 176 14.34 7.30 37.61
C VAL A 176 15.49 6.71 36.79
N SER A 177 15.41 6.75 35.46
CA SER A 177 16.49 6.26 34.59
C SER A 177 17.74 7.13 34.73
N ALA A 178 18.92 6.53 34.56
CA ALA A 178 20.17 7.30 34.52
C ALA A 178 20.19 8.29 33.34
N LEU A 179 19.53 7.97 32.22
CA LEU A 179 19.45 8.86 31.05
C LEU A 179 18.60 10.11 31.34
N ASP A 180 17.46 9.95 32.01
CA ASP A 180 16.59 11.06 32.44
C ASP A 180 17.27 11.99 33.45
N ILE A 181 18.40 11.56 34.03
CA ILE A 181 19.26 12.40 34.87
C ILE A 181 20.36 13.02 34.03
N ILE A 182 21.02 12.25 33.16
CA ILE A 182 22.18 12.72 32.38
C ILE A 182 21.79 13.76 31.34
N VAL A 183 20.69 13.55 30.60
CA VAL A 183 20.28 14.45 29.51
C VAL A 183 19.96 15.85 30.04
N PRO A 184 19.09 16.05 31.05
CA PRO A 184 18.84 17.38 31.60
C PRO A 184 20.09 18.04 32.20
N VAL A 185 21.01 17.24 32.75
CA VAL A 185 22.29 17.76 33.25
C VAL A 185 23.15 18.31 32.12
N LEU A 186 23.20 17.62 30.97
CA LEU A 186 23.94 18.10 29.80
C LEU A 186 23.25 19.31 29.16
N GLU A 187 21.92 19.29 29.03
CA GLU A 187 21.13 20.41 28.51
C GLU A 187 21.33 21.66 29.36
N THR A 188 21.14 21.56 30.68
CA THR A 188 21.36 22.68 31.61
C THR A 188 22.80 23.18 31.54
N PHE A 189 23.78 22.28 31.38
CA PHE A 189 25.18 22.68 31.24
C PHE A 189 25.44 23.44 29.93
N ILE A 190 24.82 23.04 28.82
CA ILE A 190 24.96 23.72 27.53
C ILE A 190 24.28 25.08 27.58
N GLU A 191 23.02 25.16 27.99
CA GLU A 191 22.23 26.40 28.08
C GLU A 191 22.90 27.48 28.95
N GLU A 192 23.52 27.07 30.07
CA GLU A 192 24.14 28.00 30.99
C GLU A 192 25.55 28.46 30.60
N ASN A 193 26.16 27.82 29.60
CA ASN A 193 27.46 28.22 29.05
C ASN A 193 27.36 28.84 27.66
N ASP A 194 26.32 28.52 26.90
CA ASP A 194 26.06 29.05 25.55
C ASP A 194 24.56 29.34 25.39
N SER A 195 24.18 30.61 25.63
CA SER A 195 22.78 31.05 25.76
C SER A 195 22.21 31.69 24.48
N GLU A 196 22.97 31.72 23.38
CA GLU A 196 22.61 32.50 22.19
C GLU A 196 21.85 31.70 21.12
N GLN A 197 21.92 30.36 21.13
CA GLN A 197 21.27 29.49 20.12
C GLN A 197 20.35 28.46 20.77
N ASP A 198 19.29 28.10 20.03
CA ASP A 198 18.44 26.96 20.38
C ASP A 198 19.25 25.66 20.30
N LEU A 199 19.09 24.78 21.30
CA LEU A 199 19.90 23.56 21.44
C LEU A 199 19.74 22.63 20.22
N GLU A 200 18.52 22.48 19.73
CA GLU A 200 18.24 21.66 18.55
C GLU A 200 18.97 22.21 17.32
N GLU A 201 18.89 23.53 17.10
CA GLU A 201 19.59 24.19 16.00
C GLU A 201 21.11 24.03 16.11
N ALA A 202 21.66 24.15 17.32
CA ALA A 202 23.08 23.95 17.56
C ALA A 202 23.52 22.52 17.21
N LEU A 203 22.74 21.50 17.55
CA LEU A 203 23.03 20.08 17.23
C LEU A 203 22.90 19.77 15.73
N ILE A 204 22.04 20.49 15.01
CA ILE A 204 21.91 20.40 13.56
C ILE A 204 23.10 21.06 12.86
N GLN A 205 23.53 22.24 13.30
CA GLN A 205 24.61 22.99 12.64
C GLN A 205 26.01 22.47 12.99
N THR A 206 26.18 21.89 14.17
CA THR A 206 27.48 21.38 14.62
C THR A 206 27.89 20.13 13.84
N ARG A 207 29.14 20.09 13.39
CA ARG A 207 29.69 18.94 12.63
C ARG A 207 30.77 18.17 13.38
N TYR A 208 31.49 18.82 14.29
CA TYR A 208 32.47 18.16 15.15
C TYR A 208 31.93 18.07 16.58
N PRO A 209 31.96 16.89 17.24
CA PRO A 209 32.60 15.63 16.82
C PRO A 209 31.87 14.88 15.69
N ASN A 210 32.55 13.93 15.04
CA ASN A 210 32.11 13.16 13.85
C ASN A 210 30.81 12.33 13.98
N GLY A 211 30.08 12.44 15.10
CA GLY A 211 28.74 11.85 15.27
C GLY A 211 27.58 12.76 14.89
N LEU A 212 27.82 14.06 14.72
CA LEU A 212 26.83 15.07 14.32
C LEU A 212 26.82 15.21 12.77
N PRO A 213 25.84 15.87 12.12
CA PRO A 213 24.67 16.57 12.69
C PRO A 213 23.65 15.59 13.27
N TYR A 214 22.96 16.01 14.33
CA TYR A 214 21.87 15.26 14.94
C TYR A 214 20.54 15.96 14.69
N TYR A 215 19.57 15.25 14.11
CA TYR A 215 18.24 15.76 13.84
C TYR A 215 17.17 14.84 14.43
N GLN A 216 16.58 15.25 15.54
CA GLN A 216 15.70 14.42 16.35
C GLN A 216 14.46 13.95 15.58
N HIS A 217 13.86 14.81 14.74
CA HIS A 217 12.67 14.44 13.98
C HIS A 217 12.92 13.31 12.98
N TRP A 218 14.07 13.30 12.30
CA TRP A 218 14.45 12.17 11.44
C TRP A 218 14.68 10.89 12.24
N VAL A 219 15.42 10.98 13.36
CA VAL A 219 15.68 9.82 14.22
C VAL A 219 14.37 9.21 14.73
N THR A 220 13.40 10.05 15.07
CA THR A 220 12.06 9.63 15.50
C THR A 220 11.31 8.91 14.37
N LEU A 221 11.31 9.49 13.16
CA LEU A 221 10.65 8.89 11.99
C LEU A 221 11.27 7.54 11.60
N ASP A 222 12.60 7.47 11.55
CA ASP A 222 13.31 6.23 11.23
C ASP A 222 13.10 5.18 12.33
N PHE A 223 13.05 5.58 13.59
CA PHE A 223 12.70 4.70 14.72
C PHE A 223 11.29 4.13 14.59
N VAL A 224 10.27 4.99 14.40
CA VAL A 224 8.87 4.55 14.22
C VAL A 224 8.76 3.58 13.04
N ALA A 225 9.40 3.89 11.91
CA ALA A 225 9.40 3.00 10.75
C ALA A 225 10.04 1.63 11.07
N ARG A 226 11.17 1.61 11.79
CA ARG A 226 11.88 0.37 12.20
C ARG A 226 11.06 -0.50 13.13
N GLU A 227 10.35 0.08 14.10
CA GLU A 227 9.47 -0.66 15.02
C GLU A 227 8.40 -1.47 14.27
N HIS A 228 7.98 -1.01 13.09
CA HIS A 228 7.03 -1.70 12.21
C HIS A 228 7.68 -2.58 11.13
N GLY A 229 9.02 -2.73 11.13
CA GLY A 229 9.76 -3.48 10.12
C GLY A 229 9.78 -2.80 8.74
N LEU A 230 9.66 -1.47 8.70
CA LEU A 230 9.63 -0.65 7.49
C LEU A 230 10.77 0.38 7.49
N SER A 231 10.95 1.04 6.35
CA SER A 231 11.70 2.29 6.23
C SER A 231 10.76 3.43 5.79
N VAL A 232 11.17 4.67 6.03
CA VAL A 232 10.46 5.85 5.49
C VAL A 232 10.35 5.77 3.97
N GLY A 233 11.37 5.22 3.29
CA GLY A 233 11.34 4.94 1.85
C GLY A 233 10.26 3.95 1.43
N ASN A 234 10.00 2.90 2.23
CA ASN A 234 8.89 1.98 1.94
C ASN A 234 7.54 2.70 2.02
N ILE A 235 7.35 3.59 2.99
CA ILE A 235 6.13 4.40 3.12
C ILE A 235 6.00 5.35 1.91
N ALA A 236 7.10 5.98 1.49
CA ALA A 236 7.14 6.83 0.31
C ALA A 236 6.73 6.10 -0.98
N HIS A 237 7.18 4.86 -1.19
CA HIS A 237 6.69 4.03 -2.30
C HIS A 237 5.20 3.69 -2.18
N MET A 238 4.72 3.43 -0.96
CA MET A 238 3.34 3.01 -0.72
C MET A 238 2.30 4.13 -0.88
N VAL A 239 2.69 5.40 -0.78
CA VAL A 239 1.81 6.56 -1.02
C VAL A 239 1.74 7.01 -2.47
N ASP A 240 2.70 6.56 -3.30
CA ASP A 240 2.79 6.92 -4.70
C ASP A 240 1.71 6.20 -5.53
N LEU A 241 0.99 6.94 -6.37
CA LEU A 241 -0.04 6.43 -7.27
C LEU A 241 0.54 5.59 -8.42
N ALA A 242 1.77 5.87 -8.86
CA ALA A 242 2.44 5.16 -9.94
C ALA A 242 3.03 3.82 -9.50
N TYR A 243 3.18 3.59 -8.19
CA TYR A 243 3.63 2.31 -7.64
C TYR A 243 2.55 1.21 -7.84
N PRO A 244 2.94 -0.03 -8.20
CA PRO A 244 4.32 -0.50 -8.35
C PRO A 244 4.92 -0.15 -9.72
N TYR A 245 6.18 0.28 -9.70
CA TYR A 245 6.80 0.86 -10.90
C TYR A 245 7.09 -0.15 -12.02
N PHE A 246 7.07 -1.46 -11.75
CA PHE A 246 7.19 -2.46 -12.81
C PHE A 246 6.04 -2.41 -13.82
N LEU A 247 4.93 -1.73 -13.49
CA LEU A 247 3.82 -1.47 -14.42
C LEU A 247 4.03 -0.24 -15.30
N GLN A 248 5.06 0.57 -15.01
CA GLN A 248 5.40 1.76 -15.76
C GLN A 248 6.44 1.40 -16.84
N PRO A 249 6.37 1.97 -18.05
CA PRO A 249 7.29 1.67 -19.15
C PRO A 249 8.77 1.86 -18.77
N GLU A 250 9.07 2.85 -17.92
CA GLU A 250 10.42 3.19 -17.50
C GLU A 250 10.84 2.60 -16.15
N ALA A 251 10.06 1.68 -15.56
CA ALA A 251 10.29 1.14 -14.22
C ALA A 251 10.37 2.23 -13.11
N TRP A 252 9.84 3.44 -13.34
CA TRP A 252 10.10 4.61 -12.51
C TRP A 252 9.01 5.68 -12.57
N ASP A 253 8.97 6.55 -11.56
CA ASP A 253 8.31 7.86 -11.57
C ASP A 253 9.18 8.91 -10.85
N ASN A 254 8.94 10.20 -11.05
CA ASN A 254 9.70 11.30 -10.44
C ASN A 254 9.77 11.19 -8.89
N ASP A 255 8.78 10.55 -8.27
CA ASP A 255 8.68 10.34 -6.82
C ASP A 255 9.50 9.14 -6.30
N ALA A 256 9.96 8.24 -7.17
CA ALA A 256 10.69 7.04 -6.76
C ALA A 256 12.09 7.36 -6.20
N GLY A 257 12.73 8.45 -6.65
CA GLY A 257 14.04 8.90 -6.14
C GLY A 257 13.97 9.26 -4.65
N ARG A 258 12.91 9.99 -4.27
CA ARG A 258 12.62 10.38 -2.88
C ARG A 258 12.51 9.17 -1.98
N ALA A 259 11.88 8.11 -2.46
CA ALA A 259 11.74 6.88 -1.71
C ALA A 259 13.08 6.16 -1.51
N PHE A 260 13.97 6.10 -2.52
CA PHE A 260 15.33 5.58 -2.31
C PHE A 260 16.15 6.44 -1.37
N THR A 261 16.05 7.75 -1.50
CA THR A 261 16.69 8.71 -0.59
C THR A 261 16.31 8.42 0.86
N HIS A 262 15.02 8.25 1.15
CA HIS A 262 14.55 7.92 2.50
C HIS A 262 14.86 6.48 2.92
N ALA A 263 14.95 5.54 1.97
CA ALA A 263 15.37 4.18 2.24
C ALA A 263 16.85 4.07 2.64
N SER A 264 17.68 5.09 2.35
CA SER A 264 19.10 5.12 2.77
C SER A 264 19.29 5.17 4.29
N ARG A 265 18.23 5.52 5.03
CA ARG A 265 18.22 5.81 6.48
C ARG A 265 19.04 7.04 6.90
N LEU A 266 19.52 7.82 5.92
CA LEU A 266 20.25 9.06 6.16
C LEU A 266 19.29 10.24 6.30
N GLY A 267 19.45 11.01 7.38
CA GLY A 267 18.67 12.21 7.63
C GLY A 267 18.97 13.32 6.62
N PRO A 268 18.07 14.31 6.45
CA PRO A 268 18.22 15.33 5.42
C PRO A 268 19.54 16.12 5.55
N TYR A 269 19.95 16.48 6.77
CA TYR A 269 21.25 17.15 7.02
C TYR A 269 22.47 16.24 6.81
N GLN A 270 22.33 14.94 7.05
CA GLN A 270 23.40 13.98 6.75
C GLN A 270 23.59 13.87 5.24
N ARG A 271 22.48 13.86 4.48
CA ARG A 271 22.49 13.84 3.01
C ARG A 271 23.07 15.13 2.44
N GLU A 272 22.67 16.29 2.97
CA GLU A 272 23.22 17.59 2.61
C GLU A 272 24.75 17.60 2.76
N LEU A 273 25.26 17.18 3.93
CA LEU A 273 26.70 17.07 4.22
C LEU A 273 27.45 16.20 3.20
N LEU A 274 26.86 15.08 2.79
CA LEU A 274 27.48 14.21 1.78
C LEU A 274 27.54 14.87 0.40
N THR A 275 26.50 15.62 0.02
CA THR A 275 26.34 16.22 -1.31
C THR A 275 26.90 17.63 -1.49
N GLU A 276 27.31 18.29 -0.42
CA GLU A 276 27.93 19.63 -0.44
C GLU A 276 29.07 19.76 -1.44
N ALA A 277 29.06 20.79 -2.30
CA ALA A 277 30.10 21.01 -3.31
C ALA A 277 31.53 21.11 -2.71
N PRO A 278 32.56 20.65 -3.44
CA PRO A 278 33.95 20.73 -2.99
C PRO A 278 34.43 22.17 -2.87
N ILE A 279 35.35 22.42 -1.95
CA ILE A 279 35.97 23.73 -1.78
C ILE A 279 36.84 24.04 -3.01
N LYS A 280 36.74 25.28 -3.51
CA LYS A 280 37.50 25.71 -4.69
C LYS A 280 38.99 25.76 -4.36
N THR A 281 39.80 25.23 -5.26
CA THR A 281 41.26 25.26 -5.13
C THR A 281 41.76 26.71 -5.01
N GLY A 282 42.46 27.02 -3.92
CA GLY A 282 43.02 28.35 -3.64
C GLY A 282 42.18 29.22 -2.69
N ASP A 283 41.01 28.77 -2.28
CA ASP A 283 40.20 29.43 -1.24
C ASP A 283 40.69 29.01 0.15
N THR A 284 41.65 29.76 0.70
CA THR A 284 42.29 29.43 1.99
C THR A 284 41.38 29.64 3.18
N ASP A 285 40.50 30.64 3.11
CA ASP A 285 39.60 30.99 4.21
C ASP A 285 38.53 29.89 4.35
N ALA A 286 37.89 29.50 3.24
CA ALA A 286 36.92 28.39 3.24
C ALA A 286 37.54 27.06 3.69
N ARG A 287 38.82 26.82 3.39
CA ARG A 287 39.56 25.62 3.84
C ARG A 287 39.76 25.62 5.36
N ASP A 288 40.24 26.72 5.91
CA ASP A 288 40.56 26.82 7.34
C ASP A 288 39.27 26.72 8.16
N ASP A 289 38.20 27.39 7.68
CA ASP A 289 36.85 27.24 8.20
C ASP A 289 36.38 25.79 8.16
N TYR A 290 36.56 25.07 7.03
CA TYR A 290 36.17 23.68 6.90
C TYR A 290 36.84 22.76 7.93
N TYR A 291 38.15 22.92 8.16
CA TYR A 291 38.88 22.14 9.16
C TYR A 291 38.44 22.46 10.59
N GLN A 292 38.15 23.73 10.88
CA GLN A 292 37.57 24.13 12.16
C GLN A 292 36.20 23.47 12.38
N TYR A 293 35.30 23.57 11.40
CA TYR A 293 33.93 23.06 11.53
C TYR A 293 33.85 21.53 11.56
N ASN A 294 34.59 20.83 10.70
CA ASN A 294 34.46 19.37 10.54
C ASN A 294 35.41 18.55 11.42
N PHE A 295 36.61 19.06 11.73
CA PHE A 295 37.63 18.34 12.49
C PHE A 295 37.95 18.99 13.85
N GLY A 296 37.34 20.14 14.17
CA GLY A 296 37.59 20.85 15.43
C GLY A 296 39.03 21.34 15.57
N ALA A 297 39.67 21.72 14.45
CA ALA A 297 41.07 22.09 14.38
C ALA A 297 41.25 23.59 14.04
N PRO A 298 41.06 24.51 15.01
CA PRO A 298 41.10 25.95 14.76
C PRO A 298 42.53 26.48 14.57
N GLY A 299 42.64 27.65 13.95
CA GLY A 299 43.89 28.39 13.84
C GLY A 299 44.95 27.66 13.01
N THR A 300 46.00 27.15 13.66
CA THR A 300 47.08 26.41 12.97
C THR A 300 47.07 24.90 13.27
N ASP A 301 46.10 24.43 14.07
CA ASP A 301 46.02 23.03 14.48
C ASP A 301 45.72 22.08 13.32
N TRP A 302 45.05 22.57 12.27
CA TRP A 302 44.74 21.78 11.07
C TRP A 302 46.00 21.29 10.34
N LEU A 303 47.15 21.96 10.50
CA LEU A 303 48.44 21.49 9.98
C LEU A 303 48.87 20.16 10.61
N ASN A 304 48.38 19.85 11.80
CA ASN A 304 48.66 18.61 12.52
C ASN A 304 47.74 17.45 12.08
N LEU A 305 46.75 17.68 11.20
CA LEU A 305 45.86 16.62 10.70
C LEU A 305 46.58 15.54 9.88
N ASN A 306 47.78 15.82 9.39
CA ASN A 306 48.61 14.77 8.81
C ASN A 306 49.24 13.86 9.87
N GLN A 307 49.26 14.21 11.15
CA GLN A 307 49.83 13.36 12.20
C GLN A 307 48.80 12.30 12.59
N VAL A 308 49.16 11.02 12.46
CA VAL A 308 48.23 9.88 12.67
C VAL A 308 47.57 9.93 14.05
N LYS A 309 48.32 10.29 15.10
CA LYS A 309 47.78 10.44 16.45
C LYS A 309 46.72 11.54 16.55
N PHE A 310 47.04 12.73 16.03
CA PHE A 310 46.12 13.88 16.08
C PHE A 310 44.88 13.61 15.21
N PHE A 311 45.08 13.04 14.02
CA PHE A 311 43.97 12.63 13.15
C PHE A 311 43.06 11.60 13.84
N GLY A 312 43.62 10.58 14.48
CA GLY A 312 42.86 9.59 15.26
C GLY A 312 42.07 10.22 16.41
N GLU A 313 42.67 11.14 17.16
CA GLU A 313 42.00 11.88 18.24
C GLU A 313 40.82 12.72 17.73
N ARG A 314 40.97 13.40 16.58
CA ARG A 314 39.89 14.22 16.00
C ARG A 314 38.80 13.38 15.33
N THR A 315 39.15 12.23 14.77
CA THR A 315 38.17 11.39 14.05
C THR A 315 37.52 10.32 14.92
N GLY A 316 38.12 10.01 16.07
CA GLY A 316 37.70 8.92 16.95
C GLY A 316 38.16 7.54 16.48
N LEU A 317 39.17 7.47 15.61
CA LEU A 317 39.70 6.22 15.05
C LEU A 317 40.95 5.78 15.81
N ASP A 318 41.11 4.47 15.99
CA ASP A 318 42.37 3.90 16.44
C ASP A 318 43.35 3.68 15.28
N THR A 319 44.57 3.23 15.57
CA THR A 319 45.59 3.01 14.52
C THR A 319 45.16 1.95 13.51
N ARG A 320 44.44 0.92 13.95
CA ARG A 320 44.00 -0.18 13.09
C ARG A 320 42.88 0.27 12.16
N ASP A 321 41.95 1.08 12.67
CA ASP A 321 40.88 1.68 11.89
C ASP A 321 41.44 2.63 10.82
N ILE A 322 42.52 3.37 11.13
CA ILE A 322 43.21 4.20 10.14
C ILE A 322 43.88 3.34 9.07
N GLU A 323 44.56 2.24 9.44
CA GLU A 323 45.11 1.29 8.46
C GLU A 323 44.01 0.67 7.58
N ALA A 324 42.83 0.38 8.15
CA ALA A 324 41.68 -0.14 7.42
C ALA A 324 41.07 0.91 6.47
N LEU A 325 40.98 2.17 6.88
CA LEU A 325 40.53 3.30 6.07
C LEU A 325 41.43 3.51 4.84
N LEU A 326 42.74 3.36 5.02
CA LEU A 326 43.74 3.54 3.97
C LEU A 326 43.96 2.27 3.13
N SER A 327 43.42 1.13 3.57
CA SER A 327 43.64 -0.19 2.98
C SER A 327 45.12 -0.50 2.80
N ILE A 328 45.89 -0.37 3.88
CA ILE A 328 47.33 -0.68 3.93
C ILE A 328 47.60 -1.86 4.87
N ARG A 329 48.81 -2.44 4.80
CA ARG A 329 49.25 -3.54 5.68
C ARG A 329 48.31 -4.74 5.65
N GLU A 330 47.70 -5.12 6.77
CA GLU A 330 46.79 -6.28 6.84
C GLU A 330 45.51 -6.09 6.01
N PHE A 331 45.16 -4.83 5.71
CA PHE A 331 44.00 -4.45 4.92
C PHE A 331 44.33 -4.17 3.44
N ALA A 332 45.59 -4.39 3.03
CA ALA A 332 46.03 -4.17 1.66
C ALA A 332 45.25 -5.06 0.67
N PRO A 333 44.72 -4.50 -0.43
CA PRO A 333 43.99 -5.27 -1.42
C PRO A 333 44.95 -6.18 -2.19
N THR A 334 44.59 -7.46 -2.31
CA THR A 334 45.38 -8.45 -3.06
C THR A 334 44.69 -8.73 -4.39
N ARG A 335 45.32 -8.35 -5.50
CA ARG A 335 44.80 -8.66 -6.84
C ARG A 335 44.81 -10.18 -7.07
N SER A 336 43.75 -10.71 -7.68
CA SER A 336 43.69 -12.09 -8.16
C SER A 336 44.85 -12.43 -9.10
N ALA A 337 45.49 -13.57 -8.87
CA ALA A 337 46.51 -14.12 -9.77
C ALA A 337 45.94 -14.56 -11.14
N ASN A 338 44.61 -14.68 -11.26
CA ASN A 338 43.91 -15.15 -12.45
C ASN A 338 43.44 -13.99 -13.35
N VAL A 339 44.02 -12.79 -13.21
CA VAL A 339 43.66 -11.60 -13.99
C VAL A 339 44.90 -11.02 -14.66
N SER A 340 44.91 -11.01 -16.00
CA SER A 340 46.03 -10.53 -16.82
C SER A 340 45.67 -9.42 -17.80
N VAL A 341 44.39 -8.99 -17.85
CA VAL A 341 43.95 -7.87 -18.72
C VAL A 341 44.53 -6.52 -18.30
N TYR A 342 44.87 -6.36 -17.02
CA TYR A 342 45.39 -5.11 -16.47
C TYR A 342 46.90 -5.21 -16.25
N ASP A 343 47.64 -4.17 -16.66
CA ASP A 343 49.08 -4.08 -16.43
C ASP A 343 49.38 -4.25 -14.93
N SER A 344 50.33 -5.14 -14.64
CA SER A 344 50.81 -5.34 -13.27
C SER A 344 51.77 -4.21 -12.92
N GLU A 345 51.36 -3.30 -12.05
CA GLU A 345 52.32 -2.79 -11.07
C GLU A 345 52.71 -3.99 -10.17
N GLN A 346 53.97 -4.05 -9.75
CA GLN A 346 54.61 -5.26 -9.20
C GLN A 346 53.70 -6.04 -8.21
N PRO A 347 53.67 -7.38 -8.25
CA PRO A 347 52.94 -8.18 -7.28
C PRO A 347 53.36 -7.80 -5.85
N GLY A 348 52.43 -7.26 -5.06
CA GLY A 348 52.68 -6.81 -3.69
C GLY A 348 52.81 -5.30 -3.49
N ALA A 349 52.57 -4.47 -4.51
CA ALA A 349 52.33 -3.04 -4.32
C ALA A 349 50.92 -2.80 -3.75
N ASP A 350 50.79 -1.88 -2.79
CA ASP A 350 49.50 -1.52 -2.18
C ASP A 350 48.62 -0.80 -3.22
N GLU A 351 47.71 -1.54 -3.88
CA GLU A 351 46.77 -0.99 -4.88
C GLU A 351 45.50 -0.40 -4.25
N SER A 352 45.63 0.31 -3.12
CA SER A 352 44.48 0.87 -2.36
C SER A 352 43.68 1.91 -3.15
N GLN A 353 44.28 2.51 -4.19
CA GLN A 353 43.61 3.35 -5.18
C GLN A 353 42.71 2.57 -6.16
N ARG A 354 42.83 1.24 -6.23
CA ARG A 354 42.02 0.38 -7.12
C ARG A 354 40.98 -0.44 -6.37
N SER A 355 41.17 -0.69 -5.07
CA SER A 355 40.20 -1.37 -4.20
C SER A 355 40.38 -0.99 -2.72
N GLY A 356 39.28 -0.90 -1.99
CA GLY A 356 39.25 -0.69 -0.53
C GLY A 356 39.26 0.78 -0.10
N SER A 357 40.04 1.62 -0.78
CA SER A 357 40.15 3.07 -0.49
C SER A 357 40.12 3.91 -1.77
N VAL A 358 39.36 3.46 -2.77
CA VAL A 358 39.29 4.06 -4.11
C VAL A 358 38.70 5.46 -4.04
N TYR A 359 37.62 5.64 -3.28
CA TYR A 359 36.93 6.92 -3.15
C TYR A 359 37.87 7.99 -2.57
N LEU A 360 38.55 7.67 -1.46
CA LEU A 360 39.51 8.58 -0.82
C LEU A 360 40.62 9.01 -1.77
N ASN A 361 41.17 8.04 -2.50
CA ASN A 361 42.24 8.22 -3.47
C ASN A 361 41.76 8.81 -4.81
N ALA A 362 40.46 8.98 -5.03
CA ALA A 362 39.87 9.36 -6.32
C ALA A 362 40.37 8.51 -7.50
N ALA A 363 40.65 7.22 -7.24
CA ALA A 363 41.36 6.31 -8.16
C ALA A 363 42.67 6.87 -8.77
N THR A 364 43.38 7.74 -8.05
CA THR A 364 44.64 8.36 -8.51
C THR A 364 45.87 7.77 -7.81
N ILE A 365 47.02 7.84 -8.51
CA ILE A 365 48.34 7.41 -8.02
C ILE A 365 49.19 8.68 -7.75
N PRO A 366 49.97 8.77 -6.66
CA PRO A 366 50.13 7.77 -5.60
C PRO A 366 48.91 7.69 -4.66
N ALA A 367 48.71 6.49 -4.09
CA ALA A 367 47.72 6.27 -3.05
C ALA A 367 48.16 6.89 -1.71
N LEU A 368 47.18 7.17 -0.84
CA LEU A 368 47.43 7.67 0.51
C LEU A 368 48.04 6.56 1.37
N ASP A 369 49.10 6.89 2.10
CA ASP A 369 49.84 5.96 2.96
C ASP A 369 50.34 6.70 4.22
N ILE A 370 50.93 5.96 5.15
CA ILE A 370 51.57 6.46 6.37
C ILE A 370 53.09 6.42 6.20
N ASP A 371 53.72 7.59 6.32
CA ASP A 371 55.15 7.74 6.37
C ASP A 371 55.67 7.44 7.79
N TYR A 372 56.33 6.29 7.94
CA TYR A 372 56.92 5.80 9.19
C TYR A 372 58.38 6.31 9.33
N ARG A 373 58.64 7.62 9.19
CA ARG A 373 60.02 8.14 9.34
C ARG A 373 60.52 8.02 10.79
N GLU A 374 61.72 7.47 10.95
CA GLU A 374 62.45 7.33 12.23
C GLU A 374 63.37 8.52 12.57
N ASP A 375 63.54 9.49 11.66
CA ASP A 375 64.66 10.44 11.67
C ASP A 375 64.41 11.79 12.41
N SER A 376 63.44 11.88 13.33
CA SER A 376 63.26 13.11 14.14
C SER A 376 62.98 12.82 15.61
N GLU A 377 63.48 13.68 16.52
CA GLU A 377 63.36 13.56 17.98
C GLU A 377 61.90 13.45 18.51
N ALA A 378 60.90 13.72 17.66
CA ALA A 378 59.50 13.42 17.90
C ALA A 378 59.02 12.31 16.94
N PHE A 379 58.87 11.07 17.44
CA PHE A 379 58.30 9.93 16.72
C PHE A 379 56.83 10.18 16.36
N LEU A 380 56.56 10.81 15.22
CA LEU A 380 55.21 11.09 14.74
C LEU A 380 55.00 10.48 13.35
N HIS A 381 54.24 9.39 13.28
CA HIS A 381 53.74 8.84 12.01
C HIS A 381 52.85 9.88 11.32
N ARG A 382 53.06 10.07 10.01
CA ARG A 382 52.33 11.08 9.23
C ARG A 382 51.67 10.49 7.99
N LEU A 383 50.48 10.96 7.66
CA LEU A 383 49.85 10.72 6.36
C LEU A 383 50.70 11.37 5.27
N THR A 384 50.83 10.70 4.12
CA THR A 384 51.58 11.22 2.96
C THR A 384 50.95 12.47 2.34
N GLN A 385 49.68 12.75 2.65
CA GLN A 385 48.95 13.92 2.15
C GLN A 385 49.12 15.15 3.05
N ASP A 386 49.61 16.24 2.47
CA ASP A 386 49.70 17.54 3.13
C ASP A 386 48.29 18.15 3.36
N PRO A 387 47.95 18.63 4.58
CA PRO A 387 46.67 19.29 4.90
C PRO A 387 46.38 20.54 4.09
N THR A 388 47.37 21.14 3.43
CA THR A 388 47.18 22.27 2.53
C THR A 388 46.33 21.93 1.30
N ILE A 389 46.30 20.65 0.90
CA ILE A 389 45.44 20.12 -0.18
C ILE A 389 44.25 19.41 0.47
N ILE A 390 43.10 20.08 0.45
CA ILE A 390 41.93 19.68 1.25
C ILE A 390 41.12 18.52 0.65
N ASP A 391 41.15 18.31 -0.67
CA ASP A 391 40.27 17.38 -1.39
C ASP A 391 40.21 15.97 -0.78
N ARG A 392 41.35 15.43 -0.33
CA ARG A 392 41.40 14.11 0.31
C ARG A 392 40.81 14.12 1.73
N TYR A 393 41.04 15.18 2.49
CA TYR A 393 40.47 15.33 3.84
C TYR A 393 38.95 15.53 3.78
N GLU A 394 38.44 16.22 2.76
CA GLU A 394 37.01 16.32 2.49
C GLU A 394 36.37 14.95 2.22
N ARG A 395 37.01 14.14 1.37
CA ARG A 395 36.56 12.77 1.10
C ARG A 395 36.69 11.87 2.33
N MET A 396 37.76 12.00 3.11
CA MET A 396 37.91 11.28 4.39
C MET A 396 36.77 11.62 5.36
N ASN A 397 36.44 12.91 5.52
CA ASN A 397 35.35 13.33 6.42
C ASN A 397 34.01 12.68 6.03
N ARG A 398 33.63 12.77 4.74
CA ARG A 398 32.39 12.16 4.22
C ARG A 398 32.40 10.65 4.37
N LYS A 399 33.51 10.00 4.02
CA LYS A 399 33.66 8.55 4.08
C LYS A 399 33.57 8.02 5.50
N LEU A 400 34.25 8.65 6.45
CA LEU A 400 34.23 8.26 7.85
C LEU A 400 32.85 8.36 8.48
N ARG A 401 32.11 9.43 8.17
CA ARG A 401 30.72 9.58 8.62
C ARG A 401 29.83 8.51 8.02
N LEU A 402 29.96 8.26 6.71
CA LEU A 402 29.18 7.24 6.03
C LEU A 402 29.47 5.82 6.57
N ASP A 403 30.73 5.49 6.87
CA ASP A 403 31.12 4.22 7.48
C ASP A 403 30.39 3.98 8.81
N ARG A 404 30.31 5.03 9.64
CA ARG A 404 29.60 4.99 10.93
C ARG A 404 28.09 4.90 10.74
N TRP A 405 27.51 5.68 9.82
CA TRP A 405 26.06 5.70 9.61
C TRP A 405 25.53 4.41 8.96
N LEU A 406 26.30 3.76 8.07
CA LEU A 406 25.91 2.47 7.47
C LEU A 406 26.24 1.26 8.35
N GLU A 407 27.06 1.46 9.38
CA GLU A 407 27.59 0.41 10.26
C GLU A 407 28.24 -0.73 9.45
N LEU A 408 29.12 -0.36 8.52
CA LEU A 408 29.80 -1.28 7.62
C LEU A 408 31.32 -1.06 7.65
N PRO A 409 32.13 -2.10 7.40
CA PRO A 409 33.57 -1.95 7.23
C PRO A 409 33.91 -0.97 6.11
N SER A 410 34.97 -0.18 6.29
CA SER A 410 35.33 0.92 5.38
C SER A 410 35.48 0.45 3.92
N GLU A 411 36.05 -0.73 3.70
CA GLU A 411 36.20 -1.34 2.36
C GLU A 411 34.88 -1.60 1.64
N GLN A 412 33.83 -1.96 2.37
CA GLN A 412 32.54 -2.34 1.82
C GLN A 412 31.79 -1.09 1.40
N VAL A 413 31.85 -0.06 2.22
CA VAL A 413 31.31 1.26 1.88
C VAL A 413 32.07 1.88 0.70
N ASP A 414 33.39 1.70 0.63
CA ASP A 414 34.19 2.15 -0.52
C ASP A 414 33.79 1.41 -1.80
N ALA A 415 33.57 0.09 -1.73
CA ALA A 415 33.09 -0.70 -2.86
C ALA A 415 31.69 -0.25 -3.33
N LEU A 416 30.75 -0.01 -2.41
CA LEU A 416 29.41 0.48 -2.73
C LEU A 416 29.45 1.86 -3.40
N LEU A 417 30.18 2.82 -2.82
CA LEU A 417 30.33 4.15 -3.37
C LEU A 417 30.99 4.13 -4.74
N THR A 418 32.09 3.37 -4.88
CA THR A 418 32.84 3.27 -6.13
C THR A 418 31.98 2.66 -7.23
N ALA A 419 31.21 1.62 -6.91
CA ALA A 419 30.31 0.98 -7.86
C ALA A 419 29.23 1.96 -8.35
N ALA A 420 28.61 2.70 -7.44
CA ALA A 420 27.60 3.71 -7.78
C ALA A 420 28.17 4.90 -8.57
N ILE A 421 29.36 5.39 -8.21
CA ILE A 421 30.07 6.46 -8.94
C ILE A 421 30.40 6.02 -10.36
N ARG A 422 30.94 4.81 -10.53
CA ARG A 422 31.26 4.27 -11.87
C ARG A 422 30.01 4.07 -12.71
N ALA A 423 28.91 3.62 -12.10
CA ALA A 423 27.64 3.45 -12.79
C ALA A 423 27.07 4.79 -13.29
N GLU A 424 27.21 5.88 -12.51
CA GLU A 424 26.85 7.23 -12.93
C GLU A 424 27.77 7.74 -14.06
N ALA A 425 29.09 7.60 -13.88
CA ALA A 425 30.09 8.10 -14.82
C ALA A 425 30.02 7.47 -16.23
N ARG A 426 29.42 6.27 -16.36
CA ARG A 426 29.18 5.61 -17.65
C ARG A 426 28.15 6.33 -18.52
N HIS A 427 27.22 7.05 -17.91
CA HIS A 427 26.22 7.81 -18.65
C HIS A 427 26.74 9.20 -19.03
N ALA A 428 27.21 9.95 -18.04
CA ALA A 428 27.82 11.26 -18.21
C ALA A 428 28.95 11.42 -17.21
N THR A 429 30.09 11.96 -17.64
CA THR A 429 31.22 12.23 -16.72
C THR A 429 30.90 13.49 -15.92
N PRO A 430 30.70 13.39 -14.58
CA PRO A 430 30.42 14.56 -13.76
C PRO A 430 31.64 15.48 -13.71
N ALA A 431 31.43 16.78 -13.46
CA ALA A 431 32.52 17.74 -13.30
C ALA A 431 33.49 17.34 -12.17
N ASN A 432 32.95 16.75 -11.09
CA ASN A 432 33.70 16.20 -9.96
C ASN A 432 33.34 14.72 -9.79
N PRO A 433 34.01 13.78 -10.50
CA PRO A 433 33.56 12.39 -10.62
C PRO A 433 33.63 11.60 -9.30
N TRP A 434 34.43 12.03 -8.32
CA TRP A 434 34.59 11.36 -7.03
C TRP A 434 33.87 12.08 -5.89
N TRP A 435 32.78 12.77 -6.23
CA TRP A 435 31.95 13.47 -5.28
C TRP A 435 30.61 12.76 -5.12
N ILE A 436 30.08 12.73 -3.90
CA ILE A 436 28.82 12.02 -3.63
C ILE A 436 27.68 12.90 -4.14
N SER A 437 26.90 12.36 -5.08
CA SER A 437 25.67 12.96 -5.60
C SER A 437 24.45 12.25 -5.02
N THR A 438 23.26 12.79 -5.30
CA THR A 438 21.98 12.17 -4.93
C THR A 438 21.83 10.75 -5.51
N HIS A 439 22.46 10.46 -6.66
CA HIS A 439 22.43 9.12 -7.27
C HIS A 439 23.14 8.07 -6.41
N GLN A 440 24.26 8.42 -5.75
CA GLN A 440 24.90 7.52 -4.80
C GLN A 440 24.03 7.29 -3.56
N VAL A 441 23.32 8.32 -3.08
CA VAL A 441 22.36 8.17 -1.96
C VAL A 441 21.22 7.21 -2.36
N HIS A 442 20.70 7.32 -3.59
CA HIS A 442 19.68 6.38 -4.09
C HIS A 442 20.19 4.93 -4.13
N ALA A 443 21.42 4.72 -4.63
CA ALA A 443 22.04 3.40 -4.64
C ALA A 443 22.18 2.81 -3.23
N LEU A 444 22.58 3.62 -2.25
CA LEU A 444 22.63 3.22 -0.84
C LEU A 444 21.25 2.89 -0.28
N GLY A 445 20.20 3.60 -0.69
CA GLY A 445 18.82 3.32 -0.31
C GLY A 445 18.31 1.97 -0.82
N LEU A 446 18.56 1.66 -2.09
CA LEU A 446 18.23 0.34 -2.63
C LEU A 446 19.04 -0.76 -1.94
N PHE A 447 20.33 -0.50 -1.68
CA PHE A 447 21.19 -1.44 -0.94
C PHE A 447 20.62 -1.75 0.45
N GLN A 448 20.26 -0.75 1.25
CA GLN A 448 19.70 -0.96 2.59
C GLN A 448 18.39 -1.76 2.51
N SER A 449 17.53 -1.44 1.54
CA SER A 449 16.28 -2.18 1.31
C SER A 449 16.53 -3.68 1.03
N LEU A 450 17.52 -3.99 0.18
CA LEU A 450 17.87 -5.37 -0.15
C LEU A 450 18.66 -6.07 0.97
N ARG A 451 19.48 -5.34 1.72
CA ARG A 451 20.23 -5.83 2.89
C ARG A 451 19.28 -6.30 3.98
N GLU A 452 18.30 -5.48 4.32
CA GLU A 452 17.34 -5.78 5.39
C GLU A 452 16.37 -6.89 5.02
N ARG A 453 15.90 -6.91 3.77
CA ARG A 453 14.87 -7.87 3.33
C ARG A 453 15.42 -9.22 2.87
N TYR A 454 16.60 -9.23 2.25
CA TYR A 454 17.18 -10.43 1.63
C TYR A 454 18.56 -10.81 2.14
N GLY A 455 19.17 -10.01 3.02
CA GLY A 455 20.56 -10.23 3.45
C GLY A 455 21.57 -9.97 2.34
N CYS A 456 21.27 -9.06 1.41
CA CYS A 456 22.20 -8.69 0.33
C CYS A 456 23.53 -8.18 0.91
N SER A 457 24.64 -8.77 0.47
CA SER A 457 25.98 -8.32 0.88
C SER A 457 26.40 -7.07 0.11
N ALA A 458 27.26 -6.24 0.70
CA ALA A 458 27.80 -5.06 0.02
C ALA A 458 28.58 -5.43 -1.25
N GLU A 459 29.31 -6.56 -1.22
CA GLU A 459 30.07 -7.06 -2.37
C GLU A 459 29.15 -7.50 -3.53
N ASP A 460 28.04 -8.19 -3.22
CA ASP A 460 27.06 -8.61 -4.23
C ASP A 460 26.35 -7.39 -4.84
N PHE A 461 25.91 -6.45 -4.01
CA PHE A 461 25.25 -5.24 -4.49
C PHE A 461 26.17 -4.40 -5.37
N ALA A 462 27.43 -4.22 -4.96
CA ALA A 462 28.44 -3.55 -5.79
C ALA A 462 28.61 -4.27 -7.14
N ALA A 463 28.65 -5.60 -7.17
CA ALA A 463 28.70 -6.37 -8.40
C ALA A 463 27.41 -6.31 -9.24
N PHE A 464 26.26 -5.96 -8.65
CA PHE A 464 24.99 -5.75 -9.35
C PHE A 464 24.94 -4.44 -10.13
N ILE A 465 25.62 -3.40 -9.66
CA ILE A 465 25.64 -2.08 -10.30
C ILE A 465 27.00 -1.75 -10.97
N ASP A 466 28.03 -2.55 -10.72
CA ASP A 466 29.37 -2.43 -11.32
C ASP A 466 29.90 -3.82 -11.74
N GLU A 467 31.22 -3.95 -11.87
CA GLU A 467 31.94 -5.19 -12.14
C GLU A 467 32.25 -5.95 -10.84
N ILE A 468 32.34 -7.28 -10.96
CA ILE A 468 32.73 -8.17 -9.86
C ILE A 468 34.14 -7.84 -9.36
N SER A 469 34.33 -7.81 -8.04
CA SER A 469 35.64 -7.53 -7.47
C SER A 469 36.65 -8.62 -7.83
N ILE A 470 37.76 -8.18 -8.44
CA ILE A 470 38.97 -8.98 -8.70
C ILE A 470 40.00 -8.91 -7.56
N TYR A 471 39.67 -8.20 -6.49
CA TYR A 471 40.51 -7.99 -5.32
C TYR A 471 40.00 -8.78 -4.13
N GLY A 472 40.90 -9.48 -3.46
CA GLY A 472 40.71 -10.07 -2.14
C GLY A 472 41.41 -9.24 -1.07
N ARG A 473 41.34 -9.70 0.18
CA ARG A 473 41.99 -9.04 1.32
C ARG A 473 42.51 -10.08 2.31
N ALA A 474 43.73 -9.88 2.79
CA ALA A 474 44.42 -10.81 3.68
C ALA A 474 44.36 -12.26 3.12
N ASN A 475 43.70 -13.17 3.85
CA ASN A 475 43.51 -14.57 3.43
C ASN A 475 42.24 -14.81 2.59
N ALA A 476 41.35 -13.81 2.48
CA ALA A 476 40.13 -13.93 1.70
C ALA A 476 40.42 -13.70 0.21
N LEU A 477 40.09 -14.68 -0.62
CA LEU A 477 40.17 -14.58 -2.08
C LEU A 477 39.18 -13.55 -2.62
N SER A 478 39.49 -13.02 -3.82
CA SER A 478 38.59 -12.11 -4.54
C SER A 478 37.20 -12.72 -4.75
N LEU A 479 36.17 -11.88 -4.90
CA LEU A 479 34.81 -12.36 -5.20
C LEU A 479 34.80 -13.19 -6.50
N PHE A 480 35.59 -12.76 -7.50
CA PHE A 480 35.83 -13.53 -8.72
C PHE A 480 36.38 -14.93 -8.44
N ASP A 481 37.47 -15.05 -7.68
CA ASP A 481 38.10 -16.35 -7.41
C ASP A 481 37.26 -17.24 -6.50
N ARG A 482 36.56 -16.66 -5.51
CA ARG A 482 35.61 -17.41 -4.66
C ARG A 482 34.49 -18.02 -5.48
N THR A 483 34.05 -17.34 -6.54
CA THR A 483 32.94 -17.80 -7.38
C THR A 483 33.38 -18.78 -8.45
N PHE A 484 34.46 -18.48 -9.19
CA PHE A 484 34.84 -19.25 -10.39
C PHE A 484 36.05 -20.16 -10.20
N ASN A 485 36.91 -19.88 -9.21
CA ASN A 485 38.20 -20.56 -9.00
C ASN A 485 38.29 -21.26 -7.63
N GLY A 486 37.15 -21.59 -7.01
CA GLY A 486 37.09 -22.30 -5.73
C GLY A 486 37.74 -23.70 -5.76
N GLN A 487 38.08 -24.23 -4.59
CA GLN A 487 38.74 -25.53 -4.42
C GLN A 487 37.81 -26.67 -4.90
N GLY A 488 38.08 -27.29 -6.07
CA GLY A 488 37.57 -28.65 -6.33
C GLY A 488 37.26 -29.10 -7.75
N ASN A 489 36.96 -28.23 -8.73
CA ASN A 489 36.29 -28.74 -9.96
C ASN A 489 37.17 -28.81 -11.21
N TYR A 490 38.18 -27.95 -11.36
CA TYR A 490 39.04 -27.93 -12.55
C TYR A 490 40.51 -27.77 -12.18
N ARG A 491 41.40 -28.43 -12.94
CA ARG A 491 42.86 -28.32 -12.76
C ARG A 491 43.42 -26.97 -13.22
N GLN A 492 42.71 -26.28 -14.12
CA GLN A 492 43.09 -24.96 -14.62
C GLN A 492 42.06 -23.94 -14.10
N PRO A 493 42.51 -22.80 -13.55
CA PRO A 493 41.62 -21.71 -13.15
C PRO A 493 41.06 -20.99 -14.38
N LEU A 494 39.89 -20.36 -14.23
CA LEU A 494 39.36 -19.39 -15.17
C LEU A 494 40.19 -18.11 -15.08
N VAL A 495 40.86 -17.76 -16.19
CA VAL A 495 41.72 -16.57 -16.28
C VAL A 495 41.01 -15.49 -17.10
N LEU A 496 41.01 -14.26 -16.57
CA LEU A 496 40.59 -13.05 -17.28
C LEU A 496 41.78 -12.51 -18.07
N ASP A 497 41.87 -12.87 -19.34
CA ASP A 497 42.92 -12.47 -20.28
C ASP A 497 42.38 -11.74 -21.53
N GLY A 498 41.08 -11.49 -21.59
CA GLY A 498 40.42 -10.84 -22.71
C GLY A 498 40.27 -11.72 -23.96
N ALA A 499 40.65 -13.00 -23.91
CA ALA A 499 40.49 -13.90 -25.05
C ALA A 499 39.02 -14.16 -25.37
N THR A 500 38.73 -14.40 -26.65
CA THR A 500 37.38 -14.69 -27.14
C THR A 500 37.01 -16.16 -26.96
N PHE A 501 35.74 -16.42 -26.66
CA PHE A 501 35.14 -17.74 -26.57
C PHE A 501 33.77 -17.73 -27.28
N ALA A 502 33.26 -18.88 -27.70
CA ALA A 502 32.01 -18.92 -28.47
C ALA A 502 30.80 -18.58 -27.57
N THR A 503 29.82 -17.83 -28.10
CA THR A 503 28.58 -17.59 -27.33
C THR A 503 27.85 -18.91 -27.07
N LEU A 504 27.75 -19.76 -28.10
CA LEU A 504 27.15 -21.09 -28.04
C LEU A 504 28.18 -22.13 -28.47
N PRO A 505 28.39 -23.21 -27.71
CA PRO A 505 29.34 -24.25 -28.10
C PRO A 505 28.82 -25.02 -29.32
N ALA A 506 29.73 -25.41 -30.22
CA ALA A 506 29.41 -26.32 -31.30
C ALA A 506 28.97 -27.70 -30.74
N GLN A 507 28.01 -28.37 -31.40
CA GLN A 507 27.51 -29.66 -30.94
C GLN A 507 28.66 -30.67 -30.72
N GLY A 508 28.77 -31.18 -29.49
CA GLY A 508 29.79 -32.16 -29.10
C GLY A 508 31.17 -31.61 -28.74
N VAL A 509 31.39 -30.30 -28.77
CA VAL A 509 32.64 -29.65 -28.35
C VAL A 509 32.48 -29.06 -26.95
N ALA A 510 33.16 -29.65 -25.97
CA ALA A 510 33.20 -29.11 -24.61
C ALA A 510 34.16 -27.91 -24.55
N GLU A 511 33.63 -26.72 -24.35
CA GLU A 511 34.43 -25.51 -24.15
C GLU A 511 34.70 -25.30 -22.65
N LEU A 512 35.99 -25.23 -22.28
CA LEU A 512 36.43 -25.15 -20.89
C LEU A 512 35.87 -23.91 -20.18
N THR A 513 35.93 -22.74 -20.84
CA THR A 513 35.42 -21.47 -20.30
C THR A 513 33.93 -21.56 -19.94
N ILE A 514 33.12 -22.13 -20.84
CA ILE A 514 31.68 -22.30 -20.62
C ILE A 514 31.44 -23.26 -19.46
N SER A 515 32.21 -24.35 -19.39
CA SER A 515 32.10 -25.35 -18.31
C SER A 515 32.47 -24.76 -16.94
N GLN A 516 33.49 -23.90 -16.89
CA GLN A 516 33.89 -23.17 -15.69
C GLN A 516 32.84 -22.13 -15.28
N LEU A 517 32.27 -21.38 -16.23
CA LEU A 517 31.17 -20.45 -15.98
C LEU A 517 29.93 -21.16 -15.42
N CYS A 518 29.52 -22.25 -16.06
CA CYS A 518 28.39 -23.07 -15.61
C CYS A 518 28.63 -23.62 -14.21
N SER A 519 29.84 -24.13 -13.93
CA SER A 519 30.19 -24.64 -12.60
C SER A 519 30.24 -23.56 -11.53
N GLY A 520 30.85 -22.40 -11.80
CA GLY A 520 31.01 -21.32 -10.82
C GLY A 520 29.68 -20.65 -10.47
N LEU A 521 28.77 -20.56 -11.45
CA LEU A 521 27.43 -20.03 -11.26
C LEU A 521 26.43 -21.11 -10.85
N GLY A 522 26.79 -22.40 -10.90
CA GLY A 522 25.88 -23.51 -10.65
C GLY A 522 24.66 -23.48 -11.57
N ILE A 523 24.88 -23.30 -12.87
CA ILE A 523 23.83 -23.31 -13.92
C ILE A 523 24.13 -24.40 -14.95
N ASP A 524 23.11 -24.83 -15.69
CA ASP A 524 23.25 -25.77 -16.79
C ASP A 524 23.55 -25.06 -18.13
N LEU A 525 23.89 -25.85 -19.15
CA LEU A 525 24.25 -25.32 -20.47
C LEU A 525 23.06 -24.60 -21.15
N GLN A 526 21.82 -25.03 -20.87
CA GLN A 526 20.62 -24.39 -21.43
C GLN A 526 20.41 -22.99 -20.85
N THR A 527 20.51 -22.86 -19.52
CA THR A 527 20.46 -21.56 -18.86
C THR A 527 21.60 -20.67 -19.34
N TYR A 528 22.83 -21.21 -19.42
CA TYR A 528 23.96 -20.47 -19.98
C TYR A 528 23.68 -19.96 -21.39
N ALA A 529 23.17 -20.79 -22.30
CA ALA A 529 22.88 -20.40 -23.67
C ALA A 529 21.89 -19.23 -23.74
N TYR A 530 20.84 -19.26 -22.92
CA TYR A 530 19.85 -18.19 -22.85
C TYR A 530 20.46 -16.87 -22.35
N LEU A 531 21.28 -16.93 -21.29
CA LEU A 531 21.97 -15.75 -20.76
C LEU A 531 23.04 -15.21 -21.73
N ALA A 532 23.79 -16.09 -22.37
CA ALA A 532 24.90 -15.73 -23.26
C ALA A 532 24.41 -14.91 -24.47
N VAL A 533 23.26 -15.27 -25.05
CA VAL A 533 22.63 -14.51 -26.15
C VAL A 533 22.23 -13.09 -25.70
N ALA A 534 21.63 -12.96 -24.51
CA ALA A 534 21.26 -11.66 -23.96
C ALA A 534 22.50 -10.79 -23.68
N ILE A 535 23.57 -11.37 -23.13
CA ILE A 535 24.83 -10.66 -22.85
C ILE A 535 25.55 -10.27 -24.14
N GLU A 536 25.60 -11.15 -25.14
CA GLU A 536 26.18 -10.85 -26.45
C GLU A 536 25.53 -9.61 -27.06
N ARG A 537 24.19 -9.57 -27.08
CA ARG A 537 23.41 -8.43 -27.56
C ARG A 537 23.70 -7.16 -26.77
N ALA A 538 23.63 -7.22 -25.45
CA ALA A 538 23.78 -6.06 -24.58
C ALA A 538 25.19 -5.42 -24.64
N HIS A 539 26.22 -6.22 -24.96
CA HIS A 539 27.59 -5.72 -25.18
C HIS A 539 27.89 -5.35 -26.64
N GLY A 540 26.94 -5.57 -27.56
CA GLY A 540 27.13 -5.31 -28.99
C GLY A 540 28.14 -6.24 -29.67
N PHE A 541 28.30 -7.46 -29.15
CA PHE A 541 29.14 -8.49 -29.75
C PHE A 541 28.39 -9.30 -30.82
N SER A 542 29.11 -10.11 -31.58
CA SER A 542 28.54 -10.97 -32.61
C SER A 542 29.24 -12.34 -32.65
N GLY A 543 28.50 -13.39 -32.30
CA GLY A 543 28.90 -14.80 -32.28
C GLY A 543 29.95 -15.21 -31.25
N THR A 544 30.58 -14.26 -30.55
CA THR A 544 31.66 -14.52 -29.58
C THR A 544 31.61 -13.57 -28.39
N LEU A 545 31.95 -14.08 -27.21
CA LEU A 545 32.11 -13.33 -25.97
C LEU A 545 33.59 -13.22 -25.61
N ARG A 546 33.96 -12.29 -24.71
CA ARG A 546 35.35 -12.07 -24.26
C ARG A 546 35.50 -12.38 -22.77
N ARG A 547 36.64 -12.98 -22.38
CA ARG A 547 37.01 -13.21 -20.97
C ARG A 547 37.46 -11.93 -20.28
N THR A 548 36.55 -10.96 -20.16
CA THR A 548 36.74 -9.68 -19.47
C THR A 548 35.90 -9.63 -18.19
N THR A 549 36.28 -8.77 -17.24
CA THR A 549 35.52 -8.52 -16.01
C THR A 549 34.08 -8.12 -16.32
N ALA A 550 33.85 -7.23 -17.27
CA ALA A 550 32.54 -6.75 -17.69
C ALA A 550 31.57 -7.90 -18.08
N VAL A 551 32.02 -8.83 -18.94
CA VAL A 551 31.19 -9.94 -19.43
C VAL A 551 30.91 -10.95 -18.31
N ILE A 552 31.92 -11.30 -17.53
CA ILE A 552 31.77 -12.25 -16.41
C ILE A 552 30.84 -11.67 -15.34
N SER A 553 30.91 -10.35 -15.11
CA SER A 553 30.01 -9.65 -14.19
C SER A 553 28.57 -9.70 -14.69
N SER A 554 28.32 -9.59 -16.00
CA SER A 554 26.97 -9.77 -16.57
C SER A 554 26.37 -11.14 -16.25
N PHE A 555 27.15 -12.22 -16.40
CA PHE A 555 26.70 -13.55 -15.99
C PHE A 555 26.46 -13.64 -14.49
N TYR A 556 27.35 -13.06 -13.67
CA TYR A 556 27.18 -13.00 -12.23
C TYR A 556 25.86 -12.32 -11.84
N ARG A 557 25.61 -11.12 -12.37
CA ARG A 557 24.38 -10.33 -12.12
C ARG A 557 23.13 -11.08 -12.50
N LEU A 558 23.05 -11.57 -13.74
CA LEU A 558 21.86 -12.27 -14.26
C LEU A 558 21.57 -13.59 -13.55
N VAL A 559 22.52 -14.13 -12.78
CA VAL A 559 22.30 -15.35 -11.98
C VAL A 559 22.04 -15.01 -10.51
N LYS A 560 22.88 -14.16 -9.90
CA LYS A 560 22.87 -13.92 -8.46
C LYS A 560 21.75 -13.00 -8.03
N LEU A 561 21.40 -11.98 -8.82
CA LEU A 561 20.28 -11.09 -8.50
C LEU A 561 18.93 -11.84 -8.51
N PRO A 562 18.56 -12.61 -9.55
CA PRO A 562 17.33 -13.42 -9.51
C PRO A 562 17.30 -14.40 -8.33
N ARG A 563 18.44 -15.04 -8.01
CA ARG A 563 18.54 -15.96 -6.87
C ARG A 563 18.38 -15.26 -5.52
N LEU A 564 18.91 -14.06 -5.36
CA LEU A 564 18.70 -13.24 -4.15
C LEU A 564 17.20 -12.99 -3.94
N LEU A 565 16.46 -12.74 -5.03
CA LEU A 565 15.01 -12.55 -5.01
C LEU A 565 14.21 -13.86 -4.86
N GLY A 566 14.87 -15.03 -4.92
CA GLY A 566 14.24 -16.34 -4.79
C GLY A 566 13.67 -16.93 -6.08
N ILE A 567 14.10 -16.43 -7.25
CA ILE A 567 13.69 -16.92 -8.58
C ILE A 567 14.88 -17.45 -9.40
N THR A 568 14.60 -18.20 -10.45
CA THR A 568 15.62 -18.71 -11.37
C THR A 568 16.17 -17.62 -12.31
N PRO A 569 17.40 -17.76 -12.83
CA PRO A 569 17.96 -16.81 -13.79
C PRO A 569 17.11 -16.63 -15.05
N VAL A 570 16.50 -17.73 -15.53
CA VAL A 570 15.64 -17.72 -16.72
C VAL A 570 14.35 -16.96 -16.45
N GLU A 571 13.72 -17.16 -15.29
CA GLU A 571 12.55 -16.36 -14.87
C GLU A 571 12.88 -14.87 -14.78
N GLY A 572 14.06 -14.51 -14.24
CA GLY A 572 14.48 -13.11 -14.15
C GLY A 572 14.60 -12.43 -15.52
N VAL A 573 15.27 -13.07 -16.48
CA VAL A 573 15.40 -12.52 -17.84
C VAL A 573 14.07 -12.53 -18.60
N LEU A 574 13.25 -13.57 -18.45
CA LEU A 574 11.91 -13.62 -19.02
C LEU A 574 11.02 -12.51 -18.46
N MET A 575 11.10 -12.25 -17.16
CA MET A 575 10.36 -11.16 -16.49
C MET A 575 10.75 -9.78 -17.05
N LEU A 576 12.05 -9.48 -17.15
CA LEU A 576 12.52 -8.23 -17.78
C LEU A 576 12.02 -8.09 -19.22
N THR A 577 12.07 -9.19 -19.98
CA THR A 577 11.60 -9.22 -21.38
C THR A 577 10.11 -8.92 -21.49
N LEU A 578 9.28 -9.45 -20.58
CA LEU A 578 7.83 -9.23 -20.61
C LEU A 578 7.40 -7.86 -20.05
N LEU A 579 8.18 -7.28 -19.13
CA LEU A 579 7.86 -5.99 -18.53
C LEU A 579 8.25 -4.82 -19.43
N GLY A 580 9.45 -4.84 -20.02
CA GLY A 580 9.94 -3.71 -20.82
C GLY A 580 10.81 -4.10 -22.02
N GLY A 581 10.76 -5.37 -22.44
CA GLY A 581 11.42 -5.83 -23.65
C GLY A 581 12.93 -5.97 -23.53
N GLU A 582 13.60 -5.90 -24.68
CA GLU A 582 15.05 -6.12 -24.77
C GLU A 582 15.87 -5.06 -24.03
N SER A 583 15.39 -3.81 -23.98
CA SER A 583 16.09 -2.70 -23.32
C SER A 583 16.26 -2.91 -21.82
N TRP A 584 15.27 -3.50 -21.14
CA TRP A 584 15.33 -3.84 -19.72
C TRP A 584 16.33 -4.97 -19.45
N VAL A 585 16.36 -5.98 -20.34
CA VAL A 585 17.34 -7.06 -20.26
C VAL A 585 18.75 -6.49 -20.45
N ASP A 586 18.92 -5.61 -21.44
CA ASP A 586 20.22 -5.02 -21.78
C ASP A 586 20.76 -4.13 -20.65
N GLY A 587 19.89 -3.48 -19.86
CA GLY A 587 20.30 -2.70 -18.68
C GLY A 587 21.02 -3.51 -17.60
N LEU A 588 20.68 -4.80 -17.43
CA LEU A 588 21.32 -5.71 -16.47
C LEU A 588 22.36 -6.64 -17.11
N ALA A 589 22.14 -7.05 -18.36
CA ALA A 589 23.04 -7.89 -19.14
C ALA A 589 24.25 -7.12 -19.68
N GLY A 590 24.12 -5.82 -19.93
CA GLY A 590 25.19 -4.92 -20.35
C GLY A 590 25.94 -4.32 -19.16
N LEU A 591 26.62 -3.20 -19.37
CA LEU A 591 27.23 -2.41 -18.28
C LEU A 591 26.16 -1.56 -17.60
N PRO A 592 25.91 -1.72 -16.28
CA PRO A 592 24.87 -0.99 -15.59
C PRO A 592 25.10 0.52 -15.60
N ARG A 593 24.02 1.31 -15.63
CA ARG A 593 24.06 2.77 -15.64
C ARG A 593 23.10 3.32 -14.60
N VAL A 594 23.53 4.39 -13.93
CA VAL A 594 22.71 5.18 -13.01
C VAL A 594 22.60 6.59 -13.58
N HIS A 595 21.40 7.13 -13.71
CA HIS A 595 21.20 8.46 -14.29
C HIS A 595 19.82 9.05 -14.00
N ALA A 596 19.73 10.37 -13.96
CA ALA A 596 18.46 11.09 -13.96
C ALA A 596 17.72 10.90 -15.30
N ARG A 597 16.38 10.88 -15.26
CA ARG A 597 15.51 10.70 -16.44
C ARG A 597 15.81 11.73 -17.52
N LEU A 598 15.99 11.28 -18.77
CA LEU A 598 16.12 12.14 -19.94
C LEU A 598 14.89 12.06 -20.87
N ASN A 599 14.44 10.85 -21.22
CA ASN A 599 13.28 10.60 -22.10
C ASN A 599 12.79 9.13 -22.00
N SER A 600 11.63 8.81 -22.58
CA SER A 600 11.01 7.46 -22.54
C SER A 600 11.72 6.39 -23.40
N GLU A 601 12.69 6.77 -24.24
CA GLU A 601 13.42 5.85 -25.14
C GLU A 601 14.75 5.37 -24.54
N THR A 602 15.19 5.95 -23.43
CA THR A 602 16.43 5.53 -22.75
C THR A 602 16.21 4.26 -21.94
N THR A 603 17.21 3.36 -21.94
CA THR A 603 17.23 2.19 -21.06
C THR A 603 17.03 2.66 -19.61
N PRO A 604 16.10 2.06 -18.84
CA PRO A 604 15.92 2.44 -17.45
C PRO A 604 17.20 2.31 -16.63
N ASP A 605 17.30 3.13 -15.60
CA ASP A 605 18.37 3.07 -14.59
C ASP A 605 18.41 1.65 -13.96
N VAL A 606 19.61 1.12 -13.72
CA VAL A 606 19.78 -0.22 -13.14
C VAL A 606 19.10 -0.35 -11.78
N LEU A 607 19.10 0.71 -10.95
CA LEU A 607 18.46 0.69 -9.64
C LEU A 607 16.94 0.44 -9.78
N ASN A 608 16.35 1.04 -10.81
CA ASN A 608 14.92 0.94 -11.12
C ASN A 608 14.57 -0.46 -11.60
N LEU A 609 15.41 -1.03 -12.49
CA LEU A 609 15.24 -2.40 -12.98
C LEU A 609 15.33 -3.42 -11.83
N MET A 610 16.31 -3.26 -10.95
CA MET A 610 16.46 -4.10 -9.76
C MET A 610 15.24 -3.98 -8.83
N TYR A 611 14.75 -2.78 -8.60
CA TYR A 611 13.57 -2.55 -7.77
C TYR A 611 12.27 -3.05 -8.41
N ALA A 612 12.13 -2.96 -9.74
CA ALA A 612 10.99 -3.47 -10.49
C ALA A 612 10.92 -5.00 -10.43
N LEU A 613 12.06 -5.68 -10.62
CA LEU A 613 12.19 -7.13 -10.41
C LEU A 613 11.78 -7.50 -8.98
N HIS A 614 12.37 -6.81 -8.00
CA HIS A 614 12.05 -7.00 -6.59
C HIS A 614 10.55 -6.87 -6.30
N SER A 615 9.94 -5.78 -6.77
CA SER A 615 8.53 -5.46 -6.53
C SER A 615 7.59 -6.46 -7.20
N CYS A 616 7.91 -6.90 -8.43
CA CYS A 616 7.11 -7.90 -9.14
C CYS A 616 7.17 -9.27 -8.45
N VAL A 617 8.35 -9.69 -7.98
CA VAL A 617 8.52 -10.93 -7.21
C VAL A 617 7.80 -10.84 -5.86
N SER A 618 7.87 -9.69 -5.17
CA SER A 618 7.10 -9.46 -3.94
C SER A 618 5.62 -9.61 -4.18
N TRP A 619 5.07 -8.95 -5.21
CA TRP A 619 3.65 -9.07 -5.56
C TRP A 619 3.24 -10.52 -5.83
N CYS A 620 4.03 -11.27 -6.60
CA CYS A 620 3.76 -12.68 -6.86
C CYS A 620 3.74 -13.50 -5.57
N LYS A 621 4.70 -13.27 -4.66
CA LYS A 621 4.76 -13.95 -3.36
C LYS A 621 3.56 -13.59 -2.47
N ASP A 622 3.20 -12.32 -2.42
CA ASP A 622 2.10 -11.80 -1.59
C ASP A 622 0.72 -12.29 -2.07
N ARG A 623 0.59 -12.64 -3.36
CA ARG A 623 -0.63 -13.19 -3.96
C ARG A 623 -0.59 -14.69 -4.22
N GLU A 624 0.43 -15.39 -3.71
CA GLU A 624 0.63 -16.84 -3.87
C GLU A 624 0.57 -17.30 -5.35
N LEU A 625 1.15 -16.47 -6.23
CA LEU A 625 1.31 -16.75 -7.64
C LEU A 625 2.73 -17.25 -7.89
N PRO A 626 2.93 -18.50 -8.36
CA PRO A 626 4.24 -18.93 -8.81
C PRO A 626 4.73 -18.02 -9.95
N VAL A 627 5.95 -17.49 -9.83
CA VAL A 627 6.49 -16.51 -10.79
C VAL A 627 6.50 -17.07 -12.21
N LEU A 628 7.01 -18.30 -12.40
CA LEU A 628 6.95 -18.98 -13.70
C LEU A 628 5.53 -19.08 -14.26
N TRP A 629 4.53 -19.40 -13.43
CA TRP A 629 3.15 -19.51 -13.88
C TRP A 629 2.64 -18.17 -14.40
N MET A 630 2.88 -17.08 -13.67
CA MET A 630 2.50 -15.73 -14.07
C MET A 630 3.15 -15.35 -15.41
N LEU A 631 4.45 -15.57 -15.55
CA LEU A 631 5.20 -15.27 -16.77
C LEU A 631 4.66 -16.07 -17.97
N GLN A 632 4.29 -17.34 -17.77
CA GLN A 632 3.70 -18.18 -18.82
C GLN A 632 2.32 -17.68 -19.28
N GLN A 633 1.52 -17.08 -18.41
CA GLN A 633 0.20 -16.54 -18.79
C GLN A 633 0.31 -15.30 -19.68
N VAL A 634 1.35 -14.48 -19.49
CA VAL A 634 1.54 -13.23 -20.25
C VAL A 634 2.47 -13.40 -21.45
N ALA A 635 3.28 -14.46 -21.47
CA ALA A 635 4.16 -14.76 -22.59
C ALA A 635 3.39 -14.90 -23.93
N PRO A 636 4.03 -14.60 -25.08
CA PRO A 636 3.45 -14.83 -26.39
C PRO A 636 2.95 -16.27 -26.54
N LEU A 637 1.73 -16.42 -27.08
CA LEU A 637 1.09 -17.72 -27.27
C LEU A 637 1.94 -18.63 -28.17
N GLN A 638 2.31 -19.79 -27.64
CA GLN A 638 2.86 -20.88 -28.44
C GLN A 638 1.73 -21.83 -28.80
N ALA A 639 1.33 -21.83 -30.07
CA ALA A 639 0.29 -22.73 -30.54
C ALA A 639 0.74 -24.19 -30.47
N LEU A 640 -0.18 -25.07 -30.10
CA LEU A 640 0.08 -26.50 -30.12
C LEU A 640 0.27 -26.99 -31.56
N ALA A 641 1.31 -27.80 -31.78
CA ALA A 641 1.54 -28.45 -33.06
C ALA A 641 0.51 -29.58 -33.34
N VAL A 642 -0.05 -30.20 -32.30
CA VAL A 642 -1.04 -31.29 -32.39
C VAL A 642 -2.09 -31.13 -31.29
N ALA A 643 -3.35 -31.41 -31.60
CA ALA A 643 -4.45 -31.43 -30.64
C ALA A 643 -4.19 -32.47 -29.54
N THR A 644 -4.34 -32.08 -28.27
CA THR A 644 -4.30 -33.01 -27.14
C THR A 644 -5.63 -33.74 -27.00
N GLN A 645 -5.71 -34.68 -26.06
CA GLN A 645 -6.91 -35.43 -25.77
C GLN A 645 -8.11 -34.53 -25.40
N ALA A 646 -7.86 -33.41 -24.72
CA ALA A 646 -8.91 -32.47 -24.31
C ALA A 646 -9.54 -31.76 -25.53
N GLU A 647 -8.73 -31.31 -26.50
CA GLU A 647 -9.27 -30.70 -27.72
C GLU A 647 -10.00 -31.74 -28.59
N GLN A 648 -9.50 -32.98 -28.65
CA GLN A 648 -10.20 -34.05 -29.38
C GLN A 648 -11.58 -34.34 -28.81
N GLN A 649 -11.70 -34.42 -27.48
CA GLN A 649 -12.99 -34.57 -26.80
C GLN A 649 -13.93 -33.39 -27.08
N LEU A 650 -13.41 -32.16 -27.06
CA LEU A 650 -14.19 -30.96 -27.43
C LEU A 650 -14.74 -31.08 -28.86
N PHE A 651 -13.92 -31.49 -29.83
CA PHE A 651 -14.35 -31.65 -31.21
C PHE A 651 -15.43 -32.72 -31.37
N GLU A 652 -15.28 -33.85 -30.69
CA GLU A 652 -16.28 -34.93 -30.70
C GLU A 652 -17.61 -34.49 -30.10
N GLN A 653 -17.59 -33.78 -28.97
CA GLN A 653 -18.80 -33.27 -28.32
C GLN A 653 -19.55 -32.27 -29.22
N ILE A 654 -18.83 -31.30 -29.79
CA ILE A 654 -19.43 -30.34 -30.72
C ILE A 654 -20.03 -31.06 -31.93
N ARG A 655 -19.32 -32.03 -32.51
CA ARG A 655 -19.80 -32.81 -33.66
C ARG A 655 -21.09 -33.59 -33.35
N ASN A 656 -21.24 -34.11 -32.14
CA ASN A 656 -22.41 -34.87 -31.74
C ASN A 656 -23.64 -33.98 -31.46
N LEU A 657 -23.43 -32.80 -30.89
CA LEU A 657 -24.52 -31.91 -30.44
C LEU A 657 -24.96 -30.88 -31.49
N LEU A 658 -24.03 -30.43 -32.36
CA LEU A 658 -24.29 -29.37 -33.32
C LEU A 658 -25.42 -29.65 -34.33
N PRO A 659 -25.58 -30.87 -34.90
CA PRO A 659 -26.58 -31.11 -35.95
C PRO A 659 -28.02 -30.76 -35.58
N ALA A 660 -28.39 -30.89 -34.29
CA ALA A 660 -29.73 -30.56 -33.80
C ALA A 660 -29.96 -29.05 -33.63
N ALA A 661 -28.89 -28.25 -33.57
CA ALA A 661 -28.91 -26.80 -33.36
C ALA A 661 -28.77 -25.97 -34.64
N LEU A 662 -28.52 -26.60 -35.80
CA LEU A 662 -28.34 -25.91 -37.08
C LEU A 662 -29.66 -25.33 -37.59
N PHE A 663 -29.58 -24.13 -38.16
CA PHE A 663 -30.67 -23.54 -38.91
C PHE A 663 -30.84 -24.28 -40.24
N ASN A 664 -32.01 -24.88 -40.46
CA ASN A 664 -32.25 -25.72 -41.63
C ASN A 664 -33.68 -25.54 -42.19
N ASN A 665 -33.89 -26.00 -43.43
CA ASN A 665 -35.18 -25.90 -44.11
C ASN A 665 -36.31 -26.69 -43.40
N ALA A 666 -35.96 -27.77 -42.70
CA ALA A 666 -36.94 -28.55 -41.94
C ALA A 666 -37.53 -27.72 -40.79
N GLY A 667 -36.70 -26.96 -40.06
CA GLY A 667 -37.12 -26.05 -39.01
C GLY A 667 -38.03 -24.93 -39.51
N LEU A 668 -37.73 -24.38 -40.69
CA LEU A 668 -38.57 -23.39 -41.37
C LEU A 668 -39.94 -23.98 -41.78
N SER A 669 -39.95 -25.19 -42.33
CA SER A 669 -41.19 -25.88 -42.72
C SER A 669 -42.09 -26.18 -41.52
N MET A 670 -41.50 -26.59 -40.38
CA MET A 670 -42.21 -26.84 -39.13
C MET A 670 -42.79 -25.58 -38.52
N ALA A 671 -42.16 -24.42 -38.74
CA ALA A 671 -42.68 -23.11 -38.36
C ALA A 671 -43.76 -22.58 -39.33
N GLY A 672 -44.12 -23.34 -40.36
CA GLY A 672 -45.13 -22.98 -41.36
C GLY A 672 -44.64 -21.99 -42.40
N VAL A 673 -43.34 -22.00 -42.73
CA VAL A 673 -42.76 -21.28 -43.87
C VAL A 673 -42.83 -22.19 -45.11
N PRO A 674 -43.34 -21.70 -46.26
CA PRO A 674 -43.44 -22.51 -47.48
C PRO A 674 -42.08 -22.99 -48.01
N SER A 675 -42.04 -24.18 -48.60
CA SER A 675 -40.86 -24.68 -49.32
C SER A 675 -40.73 -24.00 -50.69
N LEU A 676 -39.50 -23.68 -51.08
CA LEU A 676 -39.20 -23.12 -52.41
C LEU A 676 -38.99 -24.24 -53.44
N GLU A 677 -39.46 -24.05 -54.68
CA GLU A 677 -39.21 -24.98 -55.78
C GLU A 677 -37.82 -24.75 -56.37
N GLY A 678 -36.85 -25.63 -56.04
CA GLY A 678 -35.50 -25.61 -56.64
C GLY A 678 -34.52 -24.60 -56.04
N LEU A 679 -34.92 -23.84 -55.02
CA LEU A 679 -34.07 -22.91 -54.26
C LEU A 679 -34.01 -23.32 -52.77
N ASP A 680 -32.90 -23.01 -52.11
CA ASP A 680 -32.68 -23.28 -50.69
C ASP A 680 -32.73 -21.95 -49.92
N TRP A 681 -33.51 -21.88 -48.84
CA TRP A 681 -33.58 -20.68 -48.00
C TRP A 681 -32.20 -20.26 -47.48
N LEU A 682 -31.31 -21.22 -47.20
CA LEU A 682 -29.93 -20.95 -46.76
C LEU A 682 -29.13 -20.15 -47.80
N ARG A 683 -29.40 -20.32 -49.10
CA ARG A 683 -28.72 -19.56 -50.17
C ARG A 683 -29.19 -18.11 -50.28
N LEU A 684 -30.39 -17.81 -49.78
CA LEU A 684 -30.94 -16.45 -49.77
C LEU A 684 -30.59 -15.70 -48.46
N LEU A 685 -30.17 -16.43 -47.42
CA LEU A 685 -29.91 -15.90 -46.08
C LEU A 685 -28.43 -15.86 -45.72
N THR A 686 -27.53 -15.84 -46.71
CA THR A 686 -26.07 -15.94 -46.52
C THR A 686 -25.45 -14.84 -45.66
N GLU A 687 -26.15 -13.73 -45.43
CA GLU A 687 -25.72 -12.66 -44.53
C GLU A 687 -26.04 -12.93 -43.06
N LEU A 688 -27.00 -13.82 -42.76
CA LEU A 688 -27.42 -14.17 -41.41
C LEU A 688 -26.99 -15.58 -40.99
N VAL A 689 -26.90 -16.50 -41.95
CA VAL A 689 -26.62 -17.92 -41.73
C VAL A 689 -25.66 -18.42 -42.79
N ASP A 690 -24.67 -19.22 -42.40
CA ASP A 690 -23.72 -19.82 -43.34
C ASP A 690 -24.34 -21.01 -44.11
N PRO A 691 -23.65 -21.57 -45.12
CA PRO A 691 -24.16 -22.70 -45.90
C PRO A 691 -24.39 -23.99 -45.09
N THR A 692 -23.81 -24.10 -43.88
CA THR A 692 -23.95 -25.25 -42.99
C THR A 692 -25.10 -25.10 -41.99
N GLY A 693 -25.71 -23.91 -41.90
CA GLY A 693 -26.78 -23.61 -40.95
C GLY A 693 -26.31 -22.94 -39.66
N LEU A 694 -25.06 -22.48 -39.57
CA LEU A 694 -24.53 -21.72 -38.44
C LEU A 694 -24.97 -20.25 -38.53
N VAL A 695 -25.44 -19.69 -37.43
CA VAL A 695 -25.84 -18.28 -37.37
C VAL A 695 -24.59 -17.41 -37.27
N ILE A 696 -24.45 -16.46 -38.19
CA ILE A 696 -23.30 -15.54 -38.26
C ILE A 696 -23.44 -14.49 -37.15
N ASP A 697 -22.40 -14.34 -36.34
CA ASP A 697 -22.32 -13.27 -35.36
C ASP A 697 -21.80 -11.98 -36.02
N LEU A 698 -22.70 -11.02 -36.24
CA LEU A 698 -22.41 -9.74 -36.89
C LEU A 698 -21.82 -8.68 -35.94
N GLN A 699 -21.69 -8.97 -34.64
CA GLN A 699 -21.14 -8.07 -33.63
C GLN A 699 -21.80 -6.67 -33.57
N ILE A 700 -23.11 -6.61 -33.80
CA ILE A 700 -23.94 -5.39 -33.71
C ILE A 700 -24.91 -5.45 -32.51
N PRO A 701 -25.42 -4.30 -32.02
CA PRO A 701 -26.42 -4.27 -30.96
C PRO A 701 -27.64 -5.12 -31.28
N GLU A 702 -28.28 -5.69 -30.26
CA GLU A 702 -29.39 -6.63 -30.47
C GLU A 702 -30.58 -6.00 -31.19
N THR A 703 -30.90 -4.73 -30.91
CA THR A 703 -31.95 -3.98 -31.62
C THR A 703 -31.66 -3.86 -33.11
N ASP A 704 -30.41 -3.61 -33.46
CA ASP A 704 -29.94 -3.42 -34.83
C ASP A 704 -29.87 -4.77 -35.54
N TYR A 705 -29.45 -5.82 -34.83
CA TYR A 705 -29.48 -7.20 -35.32
C TYR A 705 -30.91 -7.63 -35.66
N LEU A 706 -31.86 -7.42 -34.75
CA LEU A 706 -33.27 -7.79 -34.95
C LEU A 706 -33.89 -7.01 -36.12
N SER A 707 -33.57 -5.73 -36.28
CA SER A 707 -34.08 -4.93 -37.39
C SER A 707 -33.43 -5.30 -38.73
N LEU A 708 -32.12 -5.58 -38.76
CA LEU A 708 -31.42 -6.10 -39.93
C LEU A 708 -31.96 -7.49 -40.33
N ALA A 709 -32.15 -8.39 -39.36
CA ALA A 709 -32.67 -9.73 -39.61
C ALA A 709 -34.06 -9.67 -40.25
N ARG A 710 -34.97 -8.84 -39.72
CA ARG A 710 -36.30 -8.61 -40.32
C ARG A 710 -36.23 -8.09 -41.75
N LEU A 711 -35.34 -7.13 -42.01
CA LEU A 711 -35.13 -6.57 -43.34
C LEU A 711 -34.64 -7.64 -44.33
N LYS A 712 -33.69 -8.48 -43.91
CA LYS A 712 -33.13 -9.55 -44.75
C LYS A 712 -34.12 -10.69 -44.98
N PHE A 713 -34.94 -11.04 -43.99
CA PHE A 713 -36.04 -11.98 -44.20
C PHE A 713 -37.09 -11.45 -45.19
N ASP A 714 -37.48 -10.17 -45.09
CA ASP A 714 -38.42 -9.58 -46.05
C ASP A 714 -37.84 -9.57 -47.48
N GLN A 715 -36.54 -9.29 -47.64
CA GLN A 715 -35.84 -9.41 -48.92
C GLN A 715 -35.84 -10.85 -49.47
N ALA A 716 -35.42 -11.82 -48.65
CA ALA A 716 -35.37 -13.23 -49.05
C ALA A 716 -36.77 -13.79 -49.42
N ILE A 717 -37.82 -13.36 -48.71
CA ILE A 717 -39.21 -13.76 -49.03
C ILE A 717 -39.66 -13.18 -50.37
N ARG A 718 -39.32 -11.92 -50.68
CA ARG A 718 -39.64 -11.31 -51.99
C ARG A 718 -38.95 -12.03 -53.15
N GLU A 719 -37.69 -12.42 -52.94
CA GLU A 719 -36.89 -13.11 -53.95
C GLU A 719 -37.33 -14.58 -54.15
N GLY A 720 -37.69 -15.28 -53.07
CA GLY A 720 -38.08 -16.70 -53.13
C GLY A 720 -39.55 -16.95 -53.49
N LEU A 721 -40.48 -16.16 -52.96
CA LEU A 721 -41.94 -16.38 -53.08
C LEU A 721 -42.66 -15.31 -53.94
N GLY A 722 -41.97 -14.29 -54.42
CA GLY A 722 -42.54 -13.18 -55.20
C GLY A 722 -43.23 -12.09 -54.35
N GLU A 723 -43.82 -11.09 -55.01
CA GLU A 723 -44.59 -10.04 -54.32
C GLU A 723 -45.97 -10.58 -53.85
N ASN A 724 -46.04 -10.96 -52.57
CA ASN A 724 -47.27 -11.33 -51.87
C ASN A 724 -47.76 -10.20 -50.94
N ASP A 725 -49.01 -10.30 -50.46
CA ASP A 725 -49.63 -9.32 -49.55
C ASP A 725 -48.75 -9.01 -48.32
N ALA A 726 -48.64 -7.72 -47.99
CA ALA A 726 -47.74 -7.24 -46.92
C ALA A 726 -48.03 -7.86 -45.55
N SER A 727 -49.30 -8.17 -45.27
CA SER A 727 -49.75 -8.84 -44.04
C SER A 727 -49.24 -10.28 -43.94
N VAL A 728 -49.24 -11.03 -45.05
CA VAL A 728 -48.74 -12.42 -45.10
C VAL A 728 -47.23 -12.45 -44.98
N ARG A 729 -46.53 -11.50 -45.63
CA ARG A 729 -45.06 -11.39 -45.50
C ARG A 729 -44.64 -11.06 -44.07
N GLY A 730 -45.30 -10.13 -43.39
CA GLY A 730 -45.00 -9.79 -42.00
C GLY A 730 -45.07 -11.01 -41.05
N ILE A 731 -46.07 -11.87 -41.24
CA ILE A 731 -46.21 -13.11 -40.46
C ILE A 731 -45.06 -14.09 -40.76
N LEU A 732 -44.65 -14.23 -42.02
CA LEU A 732 -43.54 -15.11 -42.42
C LEU A 732 -42.20 -14.60 -41.89
N VAL A 733 -41.95 -13.28 -41.92
CA VAL A 733 -40.76 -12.64 -41.36
C VAL A 733 -40.62 -12.96 -39.87
N GLU A 734 -41.68 -12.77 -39.08
CA GLU A 734 -41.61 -13.05 -37.64
C GLU A 734 -41.47 -14.55 -37.32
N ARG A 735 -42.03 -15.44 -38.16
CA ARG A 735 -41.80 -16.90 -38.04
C ARG A 735 -40.35 -17.27 -38.33
N MET A 736 -39.76 -16.76 -39.41
CA MET A 736 -38.35 -17.00 -39.74
C MET A 736 -37.41 -16.42 -38.68
N LEU A 737 -37.73 -15.24 -38.16
CA LEU A 737 -37.01 -14.63 -37.03
C LEU A 737 -37.08 -15.51 -35.78
N GLY A 738 -38.26 -16.05 -35.45
CA GLY A 738 -38.41 -16.97 -34.33
C GLY A 738 -37.57 -18.26 -34.47
N VAL A 739 -37.44 -18.80 -35.69
CA VAL A 739 -36.58 -19.96 -35.96
C VAL A 739 -35.09 -19.58 -35.84
N LEU A 740 -34.70 -18.40 -36.36
CA LEU A 740 -33.32 -17.91 -36.28
C LEU A 740 -32.89 -17.70 -34.83
N LEU A 741 -33.72 -17.07 -34.00
CA LEU A 741 -33.42 -16.82 -32.59
C LEU A 741 -33.30 -18.13 -31.80
N LYS A 742 -34.17 -19.11 -32.06
CA LYS A 742 -34.07 -20.46 -31.47
C LYS A 742 -32.79 -21.18 -31.90
N ALA A 743 -32.43 -21.12 -33.18
CA ALA A 743 -31.20 -21.73 -33.69
C ALA A 743 -29.95 -21.05 -33.09
N ARG A 744 -29.95 -19.72 -32.99
CA ARG A 744 -28.88 -18.94 -32.33
C ARG A 744 -28.73 -19.34 -30.87
N GLU A 745 -29.82 -19.41 -30.12
CA GLU A 745 -29.82 -19.83 -28.72
C GLU A 745 -29.33 -21.27 -28.55
N ALA A 746 -29.78 -22.19 -29.41
CA ALA A 746 -29.33 -23.59 -29.41
C ALA A 746 -27.83 -23.71 -29.70
N GLN A 747 -27.29 -22.96 -30.68
CA GLN A 747 -25.86 -22.96 -31.00
C GLN A 747 -25.01 -22.39 -29.86
N VAL A 748 -25.49 -21.32 -29.21
CA VAL A 748 -24.87 -20.77 -27.99
C VAL A 748 -24.89 -21.81 -26.87
N SER A 749 -25.99 -22.56 -26.69
CA SER A 749 -26.08 -23.63 -25.68
C SER A 749 -25.09 -24.76 -25.94
N VAL A 750 -24.94 -25.20 -27.19
CA VAL A 750 -23.94 -26.23 -27.57
C VAL A 750 -22.53 -25.76 -27.22
N ALA A 751 -22.16 -24.54 -27.64
CA ALA A 751 -20.84 -24.00 -27.34
C ALA A 751 -20.62 -23.83 -25.83
N ARG A 752 -21.63 -23.38 -25.10
CA ARG A 752 -21.62 -23.21 -23.64
C ARG A 752 -21.33 -24.52 -22.91
N GLU A 753 -22.06 -25.58 -23.23
CA GLU A 753 -21.89 -26.89 -22.61
C GLU A 753 -20.50 -27.49 -22.92
N CYS A 754 -20.08 -27.42 -24.19
CA CYS A 754 -18.79 -27.95 -24.61
C CYS A 754 -17.60 -27.19 -24.02
N LEU A 755 -17.69 -25.85 -23.96
CA LEU A 755 -16.65 -25.00 -23.36
C LEU A 755 -16.57 -25.15 -21.84
N ALA A 756 -17.70 -25.35 -21.16
CA ALA A 756 -17.69 -25.63 -19.72
C ALA A 756 -16.86 -26.89 -19.40
N VAL A 757 -17.05 -27.96 -20.19
CA VAL A 757 -16.28 -29.20 -20.04
C VAL A 757 -14.80 -29.00 -20.37
N TYR A 758 -14.49 -28.27 -21.46
CA TYR A 758 -13.11 -28.04 -21.89
C TYR A 758 -12.31 -27.12 -20.95
N THR A 759 -12.93 -26.06 -20.44
CA THR A 759 -12.28 -25.06 -19.57
C THR A 759 -12.32 -25.44 -18.09
N GLY A 760 -13.24 -26.33 -17.68
CA GLY A 760 -13.49 -26.64 -16.28
C GLY A 760 -14.19 -25.52 -15.50
N LEU A 761 -14.69 -24.49 -16.19
CA LEU A 761 -15.46 -23.38 -15.61
C LEU A 761 -16.96 -23.65 -15.75
N ASP A 762 -17.79 -22.88 -15.02
CA ASP A 762 -19.22 -22.90 -15.28
C ASP A 762 -19.56 -22.32 -16.66
N THR A 763 -20.81 -22.54 -17.04
CA THR A 763 -21.35 -22.23 -18.36
C THR A 763 -21.26 -20.76 -18.74
N GLU A 764 -21.44 -19.83 -17.79
CA GLU A 764 -21.42 -18.40 -18.09
C GLU A 764 -19.99 -17.92 -18.33
N ARG A 765 -19.05 -18.32 -17.45
CA ARG A 765 -17.63 -17.98 -17.61
C ARG A 765 -17.01 -18.59 -18.86
N GLY A 766 -17.42 -19.79 -19.28
CA GLY A 766 -16.91 -20.44 -20.48
C GLY A 766 -17.09 -19.61 -21.75
N LEU A 767 -18.27 -18.99 -21.93
CA LEU A 767 -18.52 -18.10 -23.08
C LEU A 767 -17.74 -16.78 -22.98
N LEU A 768 -17.60 -16.23 -21.77
CA LEU A 768 -16.80 -15.03 -21.54
C LEU A 768 -15.30 -15.25 -21.84
N MET A 769 -14.78 -16.46 -21.65
CA MET A 769 -13.40 -16.78 -22.05
C MET A 769 -13.23 -16.79 -23.57
N LEU A 770 -14.24 -17.24 -24.31
CA LEU A 770 -14.23 -17.22 -25.78
C LEU A 770 -14.25 -15.77 -26.31
N THR A 771 -15.10 -14.92 -25.73
CA THR A 771 -15.16 -13.50 -26.10
C THR A 771 -13.88 -12.79 -25.70
N TRP A 772 -13.30 -13.09 -24.53
CA TRP A 772 -12.01 -12.52 -24.11
C TRP A 772 -10.85 -12.97 -25.02
N ALA A 773 -10.92 -14.17 -25.59
CA ALA A 773 -9.99 -14.68 -26.61
C ALA A 773 -10.27 -14.14 -28.04
N GLN A 774 -11.04 -13.05 -28.15
CA GLN A 774 -11.37 -12.39 -29.42
C GLN A 774 -12.08 -13.31 -30.43
N SER A 775 -12.93 -14.22 -29.95
CA SER A 775 -13.69 -15.11 -30.82
C SER A 775 -15.17 -15.16 -30.48
N THR A 776 -15.95 -15.69 -31.42
CA THR A 776 -17.41 -15.82 -31.31
C THR A 776 -17.81 -17.29 -31.39
N VAL A 777 -19.02 -17.60 -30.92
CA VAL A 777 -19.60 -18.94 -31.01
C VAL A 777 -19.60 -19.44 -32.45
N TYR A 778 -19.94 -18.56 -33.40
CA TYR A 778 -19.90 -18.87 -34.83
C TYR A 778 -18.49 -19.29 -35.31
N GLN A 779 -17.45 -18.55 -34.93
CA GLN A 779 -16.07 -18.85 -35.33
C GLN A 779 -15.58 -20.18 -34.76
N LEU A 780 -15.90 -20.48 -33.49
CA LEU A 780 -15.56 -21.76 -32.89
C LEU A 780 -16.23 -22.93 -33.63
N LEU A 781 -17.56 -22.84 -33.82
CA LEU A 781 -18.33 -23.92 -34.44
C LEU A 781 -17.94 -24.14 -35.91
N SER A 782 -17.73 -23.06 -36.68
CA SER A 782 -17.33 -23.13 -38.09
C SER A 782 -15.93 -23.72 -38.29
N GLN A 783 -14.97 -23.41 -37.41
CA GLN A 783 -13.63 -24.01 -37.48
C GLN A 783 -13.63 -25.49 -37.12
N VAL A 784 -14.49 -25.92 -36.18
CA VAL A 784 -14.65 -27.33 -35.81
C VAL A 784 -15.36 -28.13 -36.92
N SER A 785 -16.38 -27.56 -37.55
CA SER A 785 -17.11 -28.20 -38.67
C SER A 785 -16.23 -28.34 -39.91
N ALA A 786 -15.45 -27.31 -40.28
CA ALA A 786 -14.53 -27.37 -41.42
C ALA A 786 -13.49 -28.51 -41.31
N ARG A 787 -13.10 -28.90 -40.09
CA ARG A 787 -12.22 -30.06 -39.85
C ARG A 787 -12.91 -31.42 -39.99
N ALA A 788 -14.24 -31.49 -39.88
CA ALA A 788 -14.98 -32.74 -40.10
C ALA A 788 -15.02 -33.11 -41.58
N ASP A 789 -15.08 -32.11 -42.46
CA ASP A 789 -15.04 -32.31 -43.92
C ASP A 789 -13.63 -32.66 -44.43
N ALA A 790 -12.59 -32.22 -43.73
CA ALA A 790 -11.18 -32.48 -44.09
C ALA A 790 -10.70 -33.91 -43.80
N THR A 791 -11.55 -34.79 -43.24
CA THR A 791 -11.17 -36.15 -42.84
C THR A 791 -10.83 -37.08 -44.02
N GLU A 792 -11.00 -36.64 -45.28
CA GLU A 792 -10.57 -37.39 -46.48
C GLU A 792 -9.21 -36.98 -47.08
N ALA A 793 -8.51 -35.95 -46.55
CA ALA A 793 -7.24 -35.51 -47.16
C ALA A 793 -6.22 -34.93 -46.18
N LEU A 794 -5.74 -35.73 -45.21
CA LEU A 794 -4.46 -35.42 -44.55
C LEU A 794 -3.30 -35.74 -45.50
N SER A 795 -3.06 -34.84 -46.45
CA SER A 795 -1.82 -34.81 -47.23
C SER A 795 -0.63 -34.69 -46.27
N PRO A 796 0.49 -35.42 -46.46
CA PRO A 796 1.73 -35.24 -45.70
C PRO A 796 2.28 -33.81 -45.74
N ALA A 797 1.82 -32.99 -46.70
CA ALA A 797 2.19 -31.58 -46.89
C ALA A 797 1.62 -30.62 -45.83
N ALA A 798 0.60 -31.02 -45.04
CA ALA A 798 0.07 -30.17 -43.95
C ALA A 798 1.01 -30.11 -42.73
N ARG A 799 2.00 -31.01 -42.64
CA ARG A 799 3.04 -30.97 -41.59
C ARG A 799 4.15 -29.94 -41.86
N THR A 800 4.13 -29.31 -43.04
CA THR A 800 5.13 -28.34 -43.52
C THR A 800 4.59 -26.91 -43.62
N ALA A 801 3.35 -26.65 -43.21
CA ALA A 801 2.87 -25.27 -43.11
C ALA A 801 3.53 -24.58 -41.91
N GLU A 802 4.29 -23.51 -42.17
CA GLU A 802 4.93 -22.68 -41.13
C GLU A 802 3.89 -21.96 -40.23
N GLN A 803 2.62 -21.93 -40.62
CA GLN A 803 1.56 -21.26 -39.86
C GLN A 803 0.90 -22.21 -38.85
N PRO A 804 0.85 -21.82 -37.56
CA PRO A 804 0.17 -22.61 -36.54
C PRO A 804 -1.33 -22.68 -36.81
N ASP A 805 -1.94 -23.80 -36.43
CA ASP A 805 -3.37 -24.01 -36.64
C ASP A 805 -4.20 -22.95 -35.88
N PRO A 806 -5.08 -22.20 -36.56
CA PRO A 806 -5.83 -21.10 -35.96
C PRO A 806 -6.78 -21.56 -34.85
N LEU A 807 -7.38 -22.75 -34.98
CA LEU A 807 -8.27 -23.30 -33.97
C LEU A 807 -7.49 -23.75 -32.73
N LEU A 808 -6.30 -24.36 -32.90
CA LEU A 808 -5.45 -24.71 -31.76
C LEU A 808 -4.89 -23.48 -31.06
N SER A 809 -4.63 -22.40 -31.80
CA SER A 809 -4.19 -21.12 -31.25
C SER A 809 -5.30 -20.48 -30.42
N LEU A 810 -6.53 -20.45 -30.94
CA LEU A 810 -7.72 -19.98 -30.21
C LEU A 810 -7.94 -20.80 -28.93
N LEU A 811 -7.91 -22.12 -29.02
CA LEU A 811 -8.13 -23.01 -27.87
C LEU A 811 -7.01 -22.93 -26.83
N ALA A 812 -5.77 -22.64 -27.24
CA ALA A 812 -4.67 -22.34 -26.33
C ALA A 812 -4.92 -21.02 -25.58
N ASP A 813 -5.43 -19.98 -26.25
CA ASP A 813 -5.76 -18.72 -25.59
C ASP A 813 -6.96 -18.84 -24.64
N VAL A 814 -8.01 -19.57 -25.04
CA VAL A 814 -9.14 -19.89 -24.16
C VAL A 814 -8.68 -20.68 -22.92
N ARG A 815 -7.74 -21.63 -23.06
CA ARG A 815 -7.17 -22.38 -21.94
C ARG A 815 -6.35 -21.49 -21.01
N ARG A 816 -5.56 -20.58 -21.58
CA ARG A 816 -4.75 -19.60 -20.84
C ARG A 816 -5.63 -18.67 -20.01
N ARG A 817 -6.64 -18.07 -20.63
CA ARG A 817 -7.58 -17.16 -19.98
C ARG A 817 -8.44 -17.87 -18.93
N SER A 818 -8.88 -19.11 -19.19
CA SER A 818 -9.60 -19.91 -18.20
C SER A 818 -8.72 -20.29 -17.01
N ALA A 819 -7.43 -20.59 -17.22
CA ALA A 819 -6.48 -20.80 -16.12
C ALA A 819 -6.32 -19.54 -15.25
N VAL A 820 -6.27 -18.35 -15.87
CA VAL A 820 -6.25 -17.06 -15.14
C VAL A 820 -7.55 -16.85 -14.37
N ALA A 821 -8.71 -17.01 -15.02
CA ALA A 821 -10.01 -16.82 -14.39
C ALA A 821 -10.25 -17.79 -13.23
N SER A 822 -9.77 -19.04 -13.35
CA SER A 822 -9.81 -20.04 -12.29
C SER A 822 -8.86 -19.69 -11.14
N LYS A 823 -7.59 -19.37 -11.44
CA LYS A 823 -6.58 -19.08 -10.41
C LYS A 823 -6.88 -17.81 -9.61
N LEU A 824 -7.52 -16.82 -10.24
CA LEU A 824 -7.92 -15.56 -9.61
C LEU A 824 -9.39 -15.55 -9.13
N GLU A 825 -10.10 -16.68 -9.28
CA GLU A 825 -11.51 -16.84 -8.90
C GLU A 825 -12.43 -15.72 -9.44
N LEU A 826 -12.22 -15.31 -10.69
CA LEU A 826 -12.97 -14.23 -11.31
C LEU A 826 -14.44 -14.64 -11.49
N SER A 827 -15.36 -13.77 -11.07
CA SER A 827 -16.81 -13.94 -11.28
C SER A 827 -17.21 -13.55 -12.70
N ALA A 828 -18.36 -14.08 -13.17
CA ALA A 828 -18.90 -13.72 -14.48
C ALA A 828 -19.18 -12.22 -14.59
N VAL A 829 -19.79 -11.63 -13.56
CA VAL A 829 -20.11 -10.18 -13.49
C VAL A 829 -18.84 -9.33 -13.62
N LEU A 830 -17.77 -9.68 -12.91
CA LEU A 830 -16.50 -8.93 -12.99
C LEU A 830 -15.91 -8.99 -14.41
N LEU A 831 -15.93 -10.17 -15.03
CA LEU A 831 -15.42 -10.36 -16.38
C LEU A 831 -16.25 -9.58 -17.41
N GLU A 832 -17.57 -9.56 -17.26
CA GLU A 832 -18.48 -8.76 -18.09
C GLU A 832 -18.18 -7.26 -17.96
N ASP A 833 -18.14 -6.74 -16.73
CA ASP A 833 -17.83 -5.33 -16.48
C ASP A 833 -16.45 -4.96 -17.07
N PHE A 834 -15.44 -5.82 -16.89
CA PHE A 834 -14.10 -5.62 -17.46
C PHE A 834 -14.13 -5.54 -19.00
N LEU A 835 -14.77 -6.51 -19.67
CA LEU A 835 -14.83 -6.59 -21.13
C LEU A 835 -15.71 -5.48 -21.74
N GLN A 836 -16.72 -5.00 -21.02
CA GLN A 836 -17.64 -3.98 -21.51
C GLN A 836 -17.06 -2.56 -21.39
N TYR A 837 -16.56 -2.18 -20.21
CA TYR A 837 -16.07 -0.82 -19.96
C TYR A 837 -14.83 -0.75 -19.06
N GLY A 838 -14.64 -1.74 -18.17
CA GLY A 838 -13.60 -1.73 -17.15
C GLY A 838 -12.18 -1.67 -17.71
N HIS A 839 -11.86 -2.38 -18.80
CA HIS A 839 -10.54 -2.28 -19.46
C HIS A 839 -10.12 -0.82 -19.69
N LYS A 840 -11.03 0.02 -20.16
CA LYS A 840 -10.78 1.44 -20.41
C LYS A 840 -10.93 2.29 -19.15
N ALA A 841 -12.05 2.18 -18.45
CA ALA A 841 -12.36 3.05 -17.31
C ALA A 841 -11.46 2.81 -16.09
N TRP A 842 -11.12 1.55 -15.82
CA TRP A 842 -10.40 1.15 -14.62
C TRP A 842 -8.87 1.20 -14.77
N MET A 843 -8.37 0.86 -15.96
CA MET A 843 -6.94 0.64 -16.22
C MET A 843 -6.34 1.52 -17.31
N ALA A 844 -7.17 2.31 -18.02
CA ALA A 844 -6.79 3.07 -19.22
C ALA A 844 -6.19 2.18 -20.33
N GLN A 845 -6.71 0.95 -20.47
CA GLN A 845 -6.31 0.01 -21.53
C GLN A 845 -7.30 0.13 -22.69
N ASP A 846 -6.81 0.48 -23.89
CA ASP A 846 -7.67 0.63 -25.08
C ASP A 846 -8.12 -0.73 -25.65
N ASP A 847 -7.23 -1.73 -25.64
CA ASP A 847 -7.56 -3.08 -26.10
C ASP A 847 -8.16 -3.91 -24.96
N ARG A 848 -9.45 -4.24 -25.05
CA ARG A 848 -10.13 -5.08 -24.05
C ARG A 848 -9.65 -6.54 -23.98
N TYR A 849 -8.94 -7.03 -25.01
CA TYR A 849 -8.49 -8.42 -25.07
C TYR A 849 -7.04 -8.61 -24.63
N GLN A 850 -6.27 -7.53 -24.47
CA GLN A 850 -4.89 -7.58 -24.05
C GLN A 850 -4.78 -8.18 -22.63
N LEU A 851 -4.02 -9.28 -22.53
CA LEU A 851 -3.66 -9.94 -21.27
C LEU A 851 -2.19 -9.64 -20.99
N SER A 852 -1.94 -8.65 -20.13
CA SER A 852 -0.59 -8.22 -19.73
C SER A 852 -0.35 -8.46 -18.23
N ILE A 853 0.89 -8.25 -17.77
CA ILE A 853 1.20 -8.24 -16.33
C ILE A 853 0.36 -7.17 -15.61
N ARG A 854 0.11 -6.02 -16.25
CA ARG A 854 -0.77 -4.96 -15.75
C ARG A 854 -2.21 -5.46 -15.56
N THR A 855 -2.72 -6.20 -16.53
CA THR A 855 -4.06 -6.81 -16.45
C THR A 855 -4.13 -7.80 -15.29
N LEU A 856 -3.15 -8.69 -15.15
CA LEU A 856 -3.08 -9.64 -14.03
C LEU A 856 -2.96 -8.93 -12.67
N TYR A 857 -2.11 -7.91 -12.56
CA TYR A 857 -1.92 -7.14 -11.34
C TYR A 857 -3.24 -6.52 -10.87
N TYR A 858 -3.94 -5.76 -11.72
CA TYR A 858 -5.17 -5.09 -11.27
C TYR A 858 -6.35 -6.04 -11.06
N LEU A 859 -6.42 -7.17 -11.77
CA LEU A 859 -7.38 -8.23 -11.45
C LEU A 859 -7.08 -8.84 -10.07
N THR A 860 -5.80 -9.06 -9.72
CA THR A 860 -5.44 -9.49 -8.36
C THR A 860 -5.71 -8.42 -7.30
N ALA A 861 -5.56 -7.13 -7.65
CA ALA A 861 -5.86 -6.02 -6.75
C ALA A 861 -7.37 -5.95 -6.45
N LEU A 862 -8.23 -6.16 -7.47
CA LEU A 862 -9.67 -6.32 -7.26
C LEU A 862 -10.00 -7.50 -6.35
N GLY A 863 -9.39 -8.67 -6.60
CA GLY A 863 -9.55 -9.83 -5.72
C GLY A 863 -9.17 -9.53 -4.27
N ARG A 864 -8.03 -8.84 -4.07
CA ARG A 864 -7.59 -8.36 -2.74
C ARG A 864 -8.59 -7.39 -2.11
N ALA A 865 -9.21 -6.51 -2.90
CA ALA A 865 -10.24 -5.60 -2.39
C ALA A 865 -11.43 -6.37 -1.82
N PHE A 866 -11.83 -7.47 -2.46
CA PHE A 866 -12.89 -8.36 -1.97
C PHE A 866 -12.47 -9.10 -0.70
N GLU A 867 -11.24 -9.62 -0.62
CA GLU A 867 -10.71 -10.28 0.58
C GLU A 867 -10.61 -9.33 1.80
N LEU A 868 -10.38 -8.05 1.54
CA LEU A 868 -10.23 -7.00 2.53
C LEU A 868 -11.56 -6.50 3.12
N SER A 869 -12.70 -7.04 2.66
CA SER A 869 -14.06 -6.65 3.02
C SER A 869 -14.90 -7.88 3.39
N GLU A 870 -15.84 -7.73 4.32
CA GLU A 870 -16.88 -8.74 4.59
C GLU A 870 -18.13 -8.56 3.69
N GLN A 871 -18.19 -7.48 2.92
CA GLN A 871 -19.31 -7.16 2.04
C GLN A 871 -19.21 -7.94 0.71
N PRO A 872 -20.35 -8.22 0.05
CA PRO A 872 -20.32 -8.93 -1.23
C PRO A 872 -19.63 -8.10 -2.32
N ALA A 873 -18.83 -8.78 -3.16
CA ALA A 873 -18.04 -8.17 -4.25
C ALA A 873 -18.88 -7.28 -5.18
N GLY A 874 -20.15 -7.63 -5.39
CA GLY A 874 -21.10 -6.84 -6.19
C GLY A 874 -21.21 -5.38 -5.75
N LYS A 875 -21.12 -5.08 -4.45
CA LYS A 875 -21.24 -3.69 -3.95
C LYS A 875 -20.10 -2.79 -4.45
N LEU A 876 -18.87 -3.32 -4.54
CA LEU A 876 -17.73 -2.57 -5.05
C LEU A 876 -17.78 -2.45 -6.57
N LEU A 877 -18.20 -3.50 -7.28
CA LEU A 877 -18.40 -3.44 -8.73
C LEU A 877 -19.49 -2.43 -9.10
N ASP A 878 -20.60 -2.41 -8.36
CA ASP A 878 -21.68 -1.42 -8.53
C ASP A 878 -21.19 0.00 -8.23
N TYR A 879 -20.35 0.19 -7.21
CA TYR A 879 -19.70 1.46 -6.93
C TYR A 879 -18.86 1.92 -8.14
N LEU A 880 -17.96 1.07 -8.65
CA LEU A 880 -17.11 1.39 -9.79
C LEU A 880 -17.92 1.67 -11.06
N ARG A 881 -19.04 0.96 -11.27
CA ARG A 881 -19.95 1.20 -12.40
C ARG A 881 -20.60 2.57 -12.32
N GLN A 882 -21.18 2.90 -11.17
CA GLN A 882 -21.88 4.17 -10.98
C GLN A 882 -20.93 5.37 -11.00
N VAL A 883 -19.76 5.27 -10.37
CA VAL A 883 -18.77 6.37 -10.36
C VAL A 883 -18.22 6.68 -11.75
N ASN A 884 -18.05 5.65 -12.59
CA ASN A 884 -17.62 5.83 -13.98
C ASN A 884 -18.76 6.24 -14.92
N ALA A 885 -20.02 6.12 -14.49
CA ALA A 885 -21.20 6.62 -15.20
C ALA A 885 -21.59 8.06 -14.81
N LEU A 886 -20.90 8.67 -13.84
CA LEU A 886 -21.17 10.03 -13.39
C LEU A 886 -21.09 11.05 -14.53
N PRO A 887 -22.01 12.04 -14.57
CA PRO A 887 -21.99 13.08 -15.61
C PRO A 887 -20.75 13.96 -15.51
N THR A 888 -20.24 14.42 -16.66
CA THR A 888 -19.13 15.37 -16.74
C THR A 888 -19.57 16.64 -17.47
N PRO A 889 -19.45 17.85 -16.88
CA PRO A 889 -18.86 18.18 -15.58
C PRO A 889 -19.84 18.06 -14.38
N LEU A 890 -19.31 17.70 -13.21
CA LEU A 890 -19.99 17.79 -11.91
C LEU A 890 -19.56 19.07 -11.19
N THR A 891 -20.51 19.88 -10.70
CA THR A 891 -20.22 21.14 -9.99
C THR A 891 -21.16 21.37 -8.81
N GLY A 892 -20.80 22.29 -7.91
CA GLY A 892 -21.66 22.73 -6.81
C GLY A 892 -22.06 21.61 -5.84
N HIS A 893 -23.35 21.58 -5.47
CA HIS A 893 -23.88 20.60 -4.52
C HIS A 893 -23.85 19.16 -5.04
N ALA A 894 -24.00 18.95 -6.36
CA ALA A 894 -23.94 17.62 -6.96
C ALA A 894 -22.56 16.98 -6.77
N LEU A 895 -21.48 17.75 -6.95
CA LEU A 895 -20.12 17.28 -6.71
C LEU A 895 -19.90 16.93 -5.24
N ARG A 896 -20.31 17.82 -4.31
CA ARG A 896 -20.17 17.59 -2.87
C ARG A 896 -20.93 16.33 -2.43
N LEU A 897 -22.18 16.17 -2.88
CA LEU A 897 -23.00 15.00 -2.56
C LEU A 897 -22.37 13.71 -3.10
N ALA A 898 -21.87 13.73 -4.34
CA ALA A 898 -21.18 12.58 -4.93
C ALA A 898 -19.89 12.23 -4.17
N GLN A 899 -19.11 13.22 -3.71
CA GLN A 899 -17.91 13.00 -2.88
C GLN A 899 -18.25 12.36 -1.54
N GLU A 900 -19.27 12.87 -0.85
CA GLU A 900 -19.70 12.36 0.45
C GLU A 900 -20.29 10.94 0.33
N ALA A 901 -21.15 10.70 -0.66
CA ALA A 901 -21.73 9.39 -0.96
C ALA A 901 -20.66 8.37 -1.37
N ALA A 902 -19.70 8.77 -2.20
CA ALA A 902 -18.60 7.90 -2.62
C ALA A 902 -17.75 7.45 -1.43
N ALA A 903 -17.38 8.39 -0.55
CA ALA A 903 -16.61 8.09 0.65
C ALA A 903 -17.38 7.16 1.61
N LEU A 904 -18.67 7.41 1.83
CA LEU A 904 -19.53 6.55 2.65
C LEU A 904 -19.60 5.11 2.12
N ARG A 905 -19.77 4.93 0.81
CA ARG A 905 -19.85 3.59 0.21
C ARG A 905 -18.53 2.83 0.31
N LEU A 906 -17.40 3.49 0.11
CA LEU A 906 -16.08 2.89 0.29
C LEU A 906 -15.80 2.56 1.76
N ALA A 907 -16.14 3.46 2.68
CA ALA A 907 -16.04 3.26 4.12
C ALA A 907 -16.87 2.06 4.59
N ALA A 908 -18.13 1.98 4.15
CA ALA A 908 -19.02 0.87 4.42
C ALA A 908 -18.53 -0.45 3.78
N PHE A 909 -17.93 -0.38 2.59
CA PHE A 909 -17.37 -1.57 1.94
C PHE A 909 -16.14 -2.08 2.72
N PHE A 910 -15.19 -1.22 3.05
CA PHE A 910 -13.97 -1.62 3.73
C PHE A 910 -14.07 -1.69 5.25
N ASP A 911 -15.24 -1.43 5.84
CA ASP A 911 -15.40 -1.26 7.29
C ASP A 911 -14.27 -0.41 7.88
N TRP A 912 -14.16 0.81 7.35
CA TRP A 912 -13.11 1.76 7.65
C TRP A 912 -13.73 3.15 7.88
N SER A 913 -13.10 3.99 8.71
CA SER A 913 -13.68 5.29 9.03
C SER A 913 -13.91 6.16 7.79
N VAL A 914 -15.05 6.84 7.74
CA VAL A 914 -15.39 7.76 6.64
C VAL A 914 -14.38 8.91 6.57
N GLN A 915 -13.87 9.37 7.71
CA GLN A 915 -12.86 10.42 7.76
C GLN A 915 -11.55 9.95 7.13
N GLU A 916 -11.08 8.74 7.46
CA GLU A 916 -9.84 8.21 6.87
C GLU A 916 -9.97 7.98 5.36
N VAL A 917 -11.11 7.47 4.90
CA VAL A 917 -11.39 7.34 3.46
C VAL A 917 -11.38 8.71 2.76
N ARG A 918 -12.00 9.74 3.35
CA ARG A 918 -11.99 11.11 2.78
C ARG A 918 -10.60 11.70 2.73
N GLU A 919 -9.83 11.59 3.82
CA GLU A 919 -8.45 12.07 3.87
C GLU A 919 -7.57 11.37 2.84
N CYS A 920 -7.78 10.06 2.64
CA CYS A 920 -7.09 9.27 1.64
C CYS A 920 -7.47 9.71 0.22
N VAL A 921 -8.76 9.66 -0.15
CA VAL A 921 -9.22 9.98 -1.51
C VAL A 921 -8.91 11.43 -1.89
N SER A 922 -8.96 12.38 -0.94
CA SER A 922 -8.62 13.78 -1.19
C SER A 922 -7.16 14.01 -1.59
N ARG A 923 -6.25 13.10 -1.22
CA ARG A 923 -4.83 13.13 -1.61
C ARG A 923 -4.55 12.33 -2.87
N ILE A 924 -5.30 11.25 -3.08
CA ILE A 924 -5.21 10.42 -4.29
C ILE A 924 -5.65 11.20 -5.53
N ASP A 925 -6.79 11.89 -5.45
CA ASP A 925 -7.32 12.72 -6.54
C ASP A 925 -7.78 14.07 -5.95
N PRO A 926 -6.89 15.07 -5.85
CA PRO A 926 -7.23 16.36 -5.27
C PRO A 926 -8.24 17.16 -6.11
N ALA A 927 -8.42 16.81 -7.40
CA ALA A 927 -9.31 17.52 -8.30
C ALA A 927 -10.76 17.07 -8.14
N LEU A 928 -11.03 15.77 -8.25
CA LEU A 928 -12.39 15.23 -8.15
C LEU A 928 -12.75 14.73 -6.75
N LYS A 929 -11.76 14.26 -5.98
CA LYS A 929 -11.94 13.60 -4.68
C LYS A 929 -12.93 12.43 -4.73
N ILE A 930 -12.95 11.71 -5.85
CA ILE A 930 -13.77 10.51 -6.07
C ILE A 930 -12.89 9.44 -6.71
N LEU A 931 -12.91 8.24 -6.14
CA LEU A 931 -12.12 7.10 -6.61
C LEU A 931 -12.81 6.41 -7.79
N LYS A 932 -12.18 6.45 -8.97
CA LYS A 932 -12.71 5.89 -10.23
C LYS A 932 -11.94 4.70 -10.78
N THR A 933 -10.64 4.64 -10.53
CA THR A 933 -9.72 3.72 -11.23
C THR A 933 -9.10 2.69 -10.28
N LEU A 934 -8.59 1.59 -10.83
CA LEU A 934 -7.93 0.55 -10.04
C LEU A 934 -6.56 0.97 -9.46
N PRO A 935 -5.74 1.81 -10.11
CA PRO A 935 -4.59 2.42 -9.46
C PRO A 935 -4.97 3.19 -8.18
N GLN A 936 -6.07 3.95 -8.22
CA GLN A 936 -6.55 4.69 -7.05
C GLN A 936 -7.08 3.74 -5.95
N LEU A 937 -7.79 2.67 -6.35
CA LEU A 937 -8.22 1.60 -5.42
C LEU A 937 -7.02 0.91 -4.76
N ASP A 938 -5.99 0.58 -5.54
CA ASP A 938 -4.78 -0.06 -5.04
C ASP A 938 -4.05 0.83 -4.02
N LEU A 939 -3.92 2.12 -4.31
CA LEU A 939 -3.37 3.07 -3.35
C LEU A 939 -4.21 3.14 -2.06
N LEU A 940 -5.54 3.24 -2.16
CA LEU A 940 -6.41 3.23 -0.97
C LEU A 940 -6.21 1.95 -0.13
N MET A 941 -6.13 0.78 -0.76
CA MET A 941 -5.88 -0.48 -0.07
C MET A 941 -4.50 -0.53 0.58
N ARG A 942 -3.45 -0.04 -0.10
CA ARG A 942 -2.09 0.04 0.44
C ARG A 942 -2.05 0.90 1.70
N ILE A 943 -2.70 2.07 1.69
CA ILE A 943 -2.80 2.96 2.86
C ILE A 943 -3.59 2.29 3.98
N ARG A 944 -4.74 1.67 3.69
CA ARG A 944 -5.54 0.98 4.72
C ARG A 944 -4.78 -0.18 5.38
N VAL A 945 -4.08 -0.98 4.59
CA VAL A 945 -3.27 -2.10 5.11
C VAL A 945 -2.11 -1.57 5.95
N LEU A 946 -1.44 -0.50 5.49
CA LEU A 946 -0.38 0.13 6.24
C LEU A 946 -0.90 0.74 7.56
N ALA A 947 -2.04 1.43 7.53
CA ALA A 947 -2.68 1.98 8.73
C ALA A 947 -3.02 0.91 9.76
N ARG A 948 -3.54 -0.24 9.32
CA ARG A 948 -3.78 -1.39 10.22
C ARG A 948 -2.50 -2.01 10.78
N HIS A 949 -1.40 -2.01 10.01
CA HIS A 949 -0.13 -2.60 10.42
C HIS A 949 0.66 -1.68 11.36
N SER A 950 0.74 -0.39 11.07
CA SER A 950 1.50 0.59 11.87
C SER A 950 0.68 1.26 12.96
N GLY A 951 -0.64 1.32 12.84
CA GLY A 951 -1.50 2.13 13.72
C GLY A 951 -1.46 3.63 13.38
N MET A 952 -0.76 4.04 12.33
CA MET A 952 -0.78 5.42 11.83
C MET A 952 -2.08 5.67 11.05
N ASP A 953 -2.72 6.81 11.28
CA ASP A 953 -3.86 7.24 10.47
C ASP A 953 -3.44 7.55 9.02
N ALA A 954 -4.42 7.55 8.10
CA ALA A 954 -4.14 7.81 6.68
C ALA A 954 -3.37 9.11 6.45
N LEU A 955 -3.68 10.15 7.22
CA LEU A 955 -3.03 11.45 7.15
C LEU A 955 -1.54 11.39 7.52
N THR A 956 -1.19 10.73 8.62
CA THR A 956 0.21 10.56 9.04
C THR A 956 0.99 9.77 7.99
N ILE A 957 0.40 8.72 7.42
CA ILE A 957 1.04 7.92 6.37
C ILE A 957 1.41 8.80 5.16
N PHE A 958 0.48 9.65 4.69
CA PHE A 958 0.77 10.58 3.59
C PHE A 958 1.80 11.64 3.96
N LEU A 959 1.78 12.16 5.19
CA LEU A 959 2.77 13.14 5.65
C LEU A 959 4.18 12.54 5.65
N VAL A 960 4.34 11.31 6.16
CA VAL A 960 5.63 10.60 6.18
C VAL A 960 6.07 10.23 4.75
N GLY A 961 5.17 9.71 3.91
CA GLY A 961 5.50 9.25 2.56
C GLY A 961 5.80 10.39 1.57
N ASN A 962 5.27 11.59 1.81
CA ASN A 962 5.48 12.77 0.97
C ASN A 962 6.57 13.72 1.50
N LEU A 963 7.37 13.29 2.48
CA LEU A 963 8.48 14.11 2.99
C LEU A 963 9.48 14.45 1.88
N PRO A 964 9.84 15.72 1.66
CA PRO A 964 10.74 16.10 0.59
C PRO A 964 12.15 15.51 0.77
N GLU A 965 12.89 15.38 -0.33
CA GLU A 965 14.32 15.07 -0.27
C GLU A 965 15.07 16.20 0.43
N ASP A 966 14.75 17.45 0.09
CA ASP A 966 15.33 18.64 0.72
C ASP A 966 14.84 18.83 2.16
N VAL A 967 15.57 19.66 2.90
CA VAL A 967 15.25 20.00 4.29
C VAL A 967 14.00 20.90 4.35
N ASP A 968 12.91 20.37 4.92
CA ASP A 968 11.73 21.13 5.34
C ASP A 968 11.45 20.86 6.82
N LYS A 969 11.96 21.72 7.71
CA LYS A 969 11.90 21.51 9.16
C LYS A 969 10.47 21.30 9.66
N ASP A 970 9.50 22.05 9.12
CA ASP A 970 8.11 21.96 9.55
C ASP A 970 7.45 20.66 9.08
N ALA A 971 7.68 20.25 7.83
CA ALA A 971 7.14 18.98 7.32
C ALA A 971 7.67 17.78 8.11
N TYR A 972 8.98 17.73 8.38
CA TYR A 972 9.60 16.65 9.15
C TYR A 972 9.13 16.66 10.62
N ARG A 973 9.03 17.84 11.26
CA ARG A 973 8.52 17.97 12.62
C ARG A 973 7.07 17.46 12.75
N ILE A 974 6.16 17.93 11.89
CA ILE A 974 4.75 17.54 11.93
C ILE A 974 4.59 16.04 11.68
N ALA A 975 5.35 15.48 10.73
CA ALA A 975 5.33 14.05 10.45
C ALA A 975 5.87 13.24 11.65
N ALA A 976 6.97 13.67 12.27
CA ALA A 976 7.59 12.98 13.41
C ALA A 976 6.69 12.98 14.65
N GLU A 977 6.13 14.14 15.01
CA GLU A 977 5.21 14.28 16.16
C GLU A 977 4.02 13.33 16.01
N ARG A 978 3.40 13.29 14.81
CA ARG A 978 2.24 12.43 14.55
C ARG A 978 2.59 10.95 14.46
N ALA A 979 3.70 10.61 13.82
CA ALA A 979 4.18 9.24 13.77
C ALA A 979 4.48 8.71 15.18
N LEU A 980 5.06 9.52 16.07
CA LEU A 980 5.33 9.13 17.44
C LEU A 980 4.04 8.85 18.24
N LEU A 981 2.98 9.63 18.01
CA LEU A 981 1.67 9.40 18.67
C LEU A 981 1.09 8.01 18.34
N SER A 982 1.40 7.45 17.17
CA SER A 982 0.94 6.10 16.78
C SER A 982 1.53 4.97 17.62
N LEU A 983 2.65 5.21 18.32
CA LEU A 983 3.29 4.22 19.21
C LEU A 983 2.74 4.23 20.64
N SER A 984 1.84 5.16 21.01
CA SER A 984 1.35 5.28 22.38
C SER A 984 0.44 4.09 22.80
N ASP A 985 0.60 3.62 24.05
CA ASP A 985 -0.16 2.48 24.61
C ASP A 985 -1.68 2.74 24.72
N ASN A 986 -2.08 4.01 24.79
CA ASN A 986 -3.47 4.45 24.69
C ASN A 986 -3.92 4.51 23.24
N ARG A 987 -3.82 3.38 22.52
CA ARG A 987 -4.35 3.28 21.16
C ARG A 987 -5.86 3.54 21.22
N GLU A 988 -6.31 4.65 20.65
CA GLU A 988 -7.72 4.78 20.30
C GLU A 988 -8.04 3.63 19.33
N SER A 989 -9.06 2.83 19.65
CA SER A 989 -9.49 1.74 18.77
C SER A 989 -9.81 2.30 17.39
N VAL A 990 -9.26 1.70 16.33
CA VAL A 990 -9.59 2.07 14.94
C VAL A 990 -11.11 2.08 14.81
N VAL A 991 -11.67 3.26 14.55
CA VAL A 991 -13.12 3.44 14.45
C VAL A 991 -13.61 2.69 13.22
N ALA A 992 -14.39 1.63 13.44
CA ALA A 992 -15.04 0.90 12.38
C ALA A 992 -16.23 1.72 11.85
N PHE A 993 -16.60 1.50 10.58
CA PHE A 993 -17.79 2.16 10.03
C PHE A 993 -19.05 1.78 10.81
N ALA A 994 -19.10 0.55 11.35
CA ALA A 994 -20.19 0.07 12.18
C ALA A 994 -20.42 0.89 13.47
N ASP A 995 -19.38 1.56 13.98
CA ASP A 995 -19.45 2.36 15.20
C ASP A 995 -19.80 3.85 14.91
N GLU A 996 -19.81 4.27 13.64
CA GLU A 996 -20.21 5.62 13.23
C GLU A 996 -21.74 5.75 13.13
N VAL A 997 -22.32 6.77 13.75
CA VAL A 997 -23.75 7.07 13.62
C VAL A 997 -24.02 7.63 12.22
N ALA A 998 -24.50 6.79 11.32
CA ALA A 998 -24.84 7.18 9.95
C ALA A 998 -26.05 8.13 9.93
N GLN A 999 -25.79 9.44 9.84
CA GLN A 999 -26.82 10.42 9.51
C GLN A 999 -27.16 10.32 8.01
N PRO A 1000 -28.45 10.47 7.62
CA PRO A 1000 -28.83 10.44 6.22
C PRO A 1000 -28.18 11.61 5.48
N LEU A 1001 -27.45 11.30 4.40
CA LEU A 1001 -26.70 12.29 3.61
C LEU A 1001 -27.61 13.36 2.98
N VAL A 1002 -28.82 12.93 2.57
CA VAL A 1002 -29.84 13.75 1.93
C VAL A 1002 -31.21 13.26 2.36
N THR A 1003 -32.14 14.19 2.55
CA THR A 1003 -33.56 13.87 2.71
C THR A 1003 -34.25 14.07 1.37
N MET A 1004 -34.88 13.00 0.87
CA MET A 1004 -35.57 12.96 -0.42
C MET A 1004 -37.08 12.81 -0.18
N THR A 1005 -37.87 13.77 -0.69
CA THR A 1005 -39.34 13.68 -0.63
C THR A 1005 -39.92 13.88 -2.02
N CYS A 1006 -40.87 13.02 -2.40
CA CYS A 1006 -41.56 13.08 -3.69
C CYS A 1006 -43.06 13.29 -3.48
N VAL A 1007 -43.62 14.29 -4.15
CA VAL A 1007 -45.06 14.59 -4.15
C VAL A 1007 -45.57 14.53 -5.59
N VAL A 1008 -46.74 13.93 -5.78
CA VAL A 1008 -47.45 13.86 -7.07
C VAL A 1008 -48.63 14.82 -7.07
N ASP A 1009 -48.90 15.45 -8.22
CA ASP A 1009 -50.08 16.31 -8.39
C ASP A 1009 -51.39 15.50 -8.46
N LYS A 1010 -51.35 14.35 -9.14
CA LYS A 1010 -52.45 13.38 -9.23
C LYS A 1010 -51.92 11.96 -9.38
N THR A 1011 -52.71 10.98 -8.93
CA THR A 1011 -52.35 9.55 -8.97
C THR A 1011 -53.14 8.75 -10.01
N GLU A 1012 -54.12 9.36 -10.68
CA GLU A 1012 -54.95 8.69 -11.69
C GLU A 1012 -54.76 9.36 -13.05
N VAL A 1013 -54.39 8.56 -14.06
CA VAL A 1013 -54.21 9.00 -15.45
C VAL A 1013 -54.78 7.98 -16.44
N VAL A 1014 -55.09 8.46 -17.63
CA VAL A 1014 -55.67 7.65 -18.69
C VAL A 1014 -54.59 7.15 -19.66
N ALA A 1015 -54.59 5.85 -19.97
CA ALA A 1015 -53.69 5.26 -20.96
C ALA A 1015 -53.92 5.85 -22.37
N GLY A 1016 -52.84 6.17 -23.10
CA GLY A 1016 -52.91 6.60 -24.51
C GLY A 1016 -53.61 7.94 -24.79
N LYS A 1017 -54.01 8.70 -23.76
CA LYS A 1017 -54.69 9.99 -23.93
C LYS A 1017 -53.70 11.11 -24.28
N PRO A 1018 -53.84 11.79 -25.44
CA PRO A 1018 -52.91 12.84 -25.84
C PRO A 1018 -52.90 14.02 -24.84
N GLY A 1019 -51.71 14.36 -24.33
CA GLY A 1019 -51.51 15.48 -23.40
C GLY A 1019 -51.82 15.17 -21.93
N GLU A 1020 -52.24 13.96 -21.59
CA GLU A 1020 -52.37 13.51 -20.21
C GLU A 1020 -50.96 13.32 -19.59
N LYS A 1021 -50.71 13.94 -18.44
CA LYS A 1021 -49.42 13.87 -17.75
C LYS A 1021 -49.59 13.97 -16.23
N VAL A 1022 -48.66 13.39 -15.48
CA VAL A 1022 -48.51 13.56 -14.02
C VAL A 1022 -47.27 14.41 -13.75
N LEU A 1023 -47.37 15.36 -12.82
CA LEU A 1023 -46.23 16.15 -12.36
C LEU A 1023 -45.71 15.55 -11.05
N LEU A 1024 -44.47 15.08 -11.10
CA LEU A 1024 -43.73 14.59 -9.94
C LEU A 1024 -42.78 15.69 -9.48
N THR A 1025 -42.95 16.15 -8.24
CA THR A 1025 -42.09 17.15 -7.61
C THR A 1025 -41.23 16.48 -6.54
N VAL A 1026 -39.91 16.47 -6.73
CA VAL A 1026 -38.95 15.96 -5.76
C VAL A 1026 -38.26 17.13 -5.07
N THR A 1027 -38.19 17.09 -3.73
CA THR A 1027 -37.47 18.09 -2.91
C THR A 1027 -36.28 17.42 -2.23
N LEU A 1028 -35.10 18.03 -2.35
CA LEU A 1028 -33.83 17.57 -1.79
C LEU A 1028 -33.28 18.56 -0.76
N THR A 1029 -33.04 18.09 0.47
CA THR A 1029 -32.38 18.86 1.53
C THR A 1029 -31.20 18.11 2.15
N ASP A 1030 -30.17 18.84 2.59
CA ASP A 1030 -29.07 18.28 3.37
C ASP A 1030 -29.48 17.99 4.83
N ALA A 1031 -28.54 17.47 5.64
CA ALA A 1031 -28.77 17.17 7.05
C ALA A 1031 -29.09 18.41 7.92
N ASP A 1032 -28.80 19.63 7.43
CA ASP A 1032 -29.14 20.90 8.09
C ASP A 1032 -30.46 21.51 7.53
N ASP A 1033 -31.26 20.74 6.79
CA ASP A 1033 -32.47 21.19 6.08
C ASP A 1033 -32.23 22.28 5.02
N LYS A 1034 -31.01 22.41 4.47
CA LYS A 1034 -30.70 23.36 3.39
C LYS A 1034 -30.97 22.73 2.01
N PRO A 1035 -31.52 23.49 1.04
CA PRO A 1035 -31.85 22.97 -0.27
C PRO A 1035 -30.60 22.64 -1.11
N LEU A 1036 -30.64 21.52 -1.84
CA LEU A 1036 -29.55 21.07 -2.71
C LEU A 1036 -29.84 21.36 -4.20
N SER A 1037 -29.09 22.29 -4.79
CA SER A 1037 -29.30 22.73 -6.18
C SER A 1037 -28.35 22.06 -7.19
N GLY A 1038 -28.84 21.86 -8.42
CA GLY A 1038 -28.05 21.29 -9.52
C GLY A 1038 -27.81 19.78 -9.45
N VAL A 1039 -28.57 19.05 -8.63
CA VAL A 1039 -28.45 17.58 -8.47
C VAL A 1039 -29.40 16.87 -9.43
N ASN A 1040 -28.89 15.92 -10.23
CA ASN A 1040 -29.70 15.16 -11.17
C ASN A 1040 -30.56 14.11 -10.46
N VAL A 1041 -31.85 14.06 -10.81
CA VAL A 1041 -32.76 13.01 -10.36
C VAL A 1041 -33.09 12.08 -11.52
N TYR A 1042 -32.71 10.83 -11.36
CA TYR A 1042 -32.92 9.76 -12.34
C TYR A 1042 -34.19 8.98 -12.03
N TRP A 1043 -34.76 8.36 -13.05
CA TRP A 1043 -36.07 7.70 -12.98
C TRP A 1043 -36.07 6.37 -13.73
N GLN A 1044 -36.79 5.40 -13.20
CA GLN A 1044 -37.10 4.14 -13.86
C GLN A 1044 -38.62 3.93 -13.83
N VAL A 1045 -39.19 3.72 -15.01
CA VAL A 1045 -40.63 3.52 -15.24
C VAL A 1045 -40.86 2.44 -16.29
N SER A 1046 -41.93 1.67 -16.16
CA SER A 1046 -42.24 0.52 -17.04
C SER A 1046 -43.41 0.78 -17.99
N LEU A 1047 -44.42 1.53 -17.54
CA LEU A 1047 -45.67 1.81 -18.26
C LEU A 1047 -45.77 3.24 -18.81
N GLY A 1048 -44.65 3.98 -18.87
CA GLY A 1048 -44.60 5.35 -19.35
C GLY A 1048 -43.19 5.87 -19.57
N THR A 1049 -43.04 7.18 -19.73
CA THR A 1049 -41.74 7.83 -19.95
C THR A 1049 -41.56 9.06 -19.05
N ILE A 1050 -40.36 9.19 -18.46
CA ILE A 1050 -39.92 10.37 -17.70
C ILE A 1050 -38.56 10.81 -18.24
N VAL A 1051 -38.33 12.12 -18.32
CA VAL A 1051 -37.02 12.70 -18.63
C VAL A 1051 -36.37 13.24 -17.35
N ALA A 1052 -35.17 12.76 -17.04
CA ALA A 1052 -34.39 13.22 -15.90
C ALA A 1052 -34.02 14.70 -16.02
N LYS A 1053 -34.04 15.42 -14.89
CA LYS A 1053 -33.69 16.85 -14.80
C LYS A 1053 -32.91 17.14 -13.51
N PRO A 1054 -32.06 18.18 -13.50
CA PRO A 1054 -31.42 18.66 -12.28
C PRO A 1054 -32.38 19.48 -11.39
N THR A 1055 -32.10 19.53 -10.09
CA THR A 1055 -32.81 20.41 -9.14
C THR A 1055 -32.51 21.88 -9.37
N GLU A 1056 -33.53 22.71 -9.12
CA GLU A 1056 -33.44 24.16 -9.14
C GLU A 1056 -32.73 24.72 -7.87
N VAL A 1057 -32.56 26.04 -7.82
CA VAL A 1057 -31.87 26.75 -6.72
C VAL A 1057 -32.55 26.52 -5.35
N ASN A 1058 -33.85 26.24 -5.35
CA ASN A 1058 -34.64 25.93 -4.15
C ASN A 1058 -34.60 24.45 -3.74
N GLY A 1059 -33.80 23.61 -4.42
CA GLY A 1059 -33.68 22.19 -4.12
C GLY A 1059 -34.83 21.32 -4.63
N THR A 1060 -35.70 21.86 -5.48
CA THR A 1060 -36.83 21.11 -6.05
C THR A 1060 -36.61 20.79 -7.52
N VAL A 1061 -37.16 19.67 -8.00
CA VAL A 1061 -37.26 19.34 -9.42
C VAL A 1061 -38.67 18.86 -9.75
N THR A 1062 -39.23 19.39 -10.82
CA THR A 1062 -40.54 18.97 -11.33
C THR A 1062 -40.35 18.27 -12.68
N VAL A 1063 -40.73 17.00 -12.75
CA VAL A 1063 -40.68 16.18 -13.97
C VAL A 1063 -42.08 15.76 -14.41
N GLU A 1064 -42.23 15.54 -15.72
CA GLU A 1064 -43.49 15.12 -16.33
C GLU A 1064 -43.45 13.61 -16.62
N TYR A 1065 -44.37 12.86 -16.04
CA TYR A 1065 -44.63 11.46 -16.39
C TYR A 1065 -45.72 11.40 -17.47
N LEU A 1066 -45.37 10.80 -18.61
CA LEU A 1066 -46.29 10.55 -19.71
C LEU A 1066 -46.71 9.07 -19.69
N PRO A 1067 -48.01 8.76 -19.52
CA PRO A 1067 -48.51 7.39 -19.51
C PRO A 1067 -48.42 6.78 -20.92
N GLY A 1068 -48.04 5.50 -20.98
CA GLY A 1068 -48.03 4.71 -22.20
C GLY A 1068 -49.44 4.25 -22.63
N GLU A 1069 -49.47 3.34 -23.61
CA GLU A 1069 -50.72 2.76 -24.13
C GLU A 1069 -51.24 1.59 -23.29
N VAL A 1070 -50.47 1.12 -22.31
CA VAL A 1070 -50.81 -0.06 -21.49
C VAL A 1070 -51.34 0.36 -20.13
N MET A 1071 -52.56 -0.04 -19.80
CA MET A 1071 -53.17 0.16 -18.48
C MET A 1071 -52.50 -0.72 -17.41
N GLY A 1072 -52.34 -0.17 -16.20
CA GLY A 1072 -51.71 -0.87 -15.08
C GLY A 1072 -51.44 0.05 -13.89
N GLN A 1073 -50.70 -0.47 -12.91
CA GLN A 1073 -50.17 0.31 -11.80
C GLN A 1073 -48.67 0.48 -11.98
N GLU A 1074 -48.19 1.71 -11.91
CA GLU A 1074 -46.78 2.05 -12.00
C GLU A 1074 -46.33 2.63 -10.65
N THR A 1075 -45.23 2.13 -10.11
CA THR A 1075 -44.56 2.73 -8.95
C THR A 1075 -43.18 3.20 -9.41
N PRO A 1076 -43.05 4.46 -9.86
CA PRO A 1076 -41.78 4.95 -10.38
C PRO A 1076 -40.68 4.84 -9.32
N LEU A 1077 -39.50 4.39 -9.72
CA LEU A 1077 -38.31 4.47 -8.89
C LEU A 1077 -37.52 5.72 -9.27
N PHE A 1078 -36.99 6.43 -8.28
CA PHE A 1078 -36.12 7.57 -8.50
C PHE A 1078 -34.90 7.52 -7.59
N TRP A 1079 -33.77 8.03 -8.06
CA TRP A 1079 -32.51 8.02 -7.34
C TRP A 1079 -31.62 9.19 -7.72
N LEU A 1080 -30.55 9.39 -6.94
CA LEU A 1080 -29.50 10.38 -7.19
C LEU A 1080 -28.19 9.66 -7.49
N ASP A 1081 -27.20 10.40 -7.98
CA ASP A 1081 -25.86 9.88 -8.17
C ASP A 1081 -25.31 9.22 -6.89
N LEU A 1082 -24.96 7.93 -6.98
CA LEU A 1082 -24.38 7.11 -5.91
C LEU A 1082 -25.29 6.82 -4.70
N ILE A 1083 -26.59 7.15 -4.78
CA ILE A 1083 -27.59 6.91 -3.74
C ILE A 1083 -28.62 5.90 -4.24
N ASP A 1084 -29.03 4.98 -3.36
CA ASP A 1084 -29.98 3.92 -3.70
C ASP A 1084 -31.36 4.47 -4.10
N ALA A 1085 -32.07 3.71 -4.93
CA ALA A 1085 -33.36 4.11 -5.44
C ALA A 1085 -34.48 4.07 -4.39
N GLN A 1086 -35.36 5.07 -4.45
CA GLN A 1086 -36.55 5.20 -3.63
C GLN A 1086 -37.81 5.07 -4.47
N GLN A 1087 -38.87 4.52 -3.89
CA GLN A 1087 -40.19 4.45 -4.51
C GLN A 1087 -40.91 5.80 -4.45
N ALA A 1088 -41.38 6.28 -5.59
CA ALA A 1088 -42.32 7.39 -5.68
C ALA A 1088 -43.76 6.91 -5.40
N PRO A 1089 -44.72 7.83 -5.14
CA PRO A 1089 -46.13 7.48 -5.03
C PRO A 1089 -46.65 6.73 -6.27
N THR A 1090 -47.47 5.69 -6.06
CA THR A 1090 -48.03 4.86 -7.14
C THR A 1090 -48.98 5.64 -8.04
N ILE A 1091 -48.80 5.51 -9.35
CA ILE A 1091 -49.62 6.09 -10.40
C ILE A 1091 -50.48 4.97 -11.01
N ASN A 1092 -51.80 5.15 -10.96
CA ASN A 1092 -52.77 4.26 -11.57
C ASN A 1092 -53.08 4.74 -13.00
N ILE A 1093 -52.77 3.90 -13.98
CA ILE A 1093 -53.07 4.12 -15.39
C ILE A 1093 -54.33 3.34 -15.74
N SER A 1094 -55.46 4.04 -15.82
CA SER A 1094 -56.78 3.46 -16.03
C SER A 1094 -57.40 3.87 -17.36
N ASP A 1095 -58.62 3.39 -17.59
CA ASP A 1095 -59.52 3.83 -18.65
C ASP A 1095 -60.09 5.23 -18.34
N ASP A 1096 -60.51 5.95 -19.39
CA ASP A 1096 -61.25 7.20 -19.24
C ASP A 1096 -62.72 6.93 -18.95
N ALA A 1097 -63.07 6.94 -17.66
CA ALA A 1097 -64.40 6.63 -17.15
C ALA A 1097 -65.54 7.42 -17.84
N VAL A 1098 -65.27 8.65 -18.30
CA VAL A 1098 -66.28 9.53 -18.91
C VAL A 1098 -66.57 9.16 -20.37
N THR A 1099 -65.57 8.65 -21.09
CA THR A 1099 -65.70 8.32 -22.52
C THR A 1099 -65.95 6.83 -22.78
N LEU A 1100 -65.93 5.99 -21.73
CA LEU A 1100 -66.37 4.60 -21.79
C LEU A 1100 -67.71 4.49 -22.53
N SER A 1101 -67.74 3.65 -23.55
CA SER A 1101 -68.94 3.35 -24.32
C SER A 1101 -68.88 1.93 -24.85
N PHE A 1102 -69.98 1.46 -25.41
CA PHE A 1102 -70.04 0.16 -26.07
C PHE A 1102 -69.99 0.38 -27.59
N PRO A 1103 -68.84 0.16 -28.25
CA PRO A 1103 -68.76 0.31 -29.70
C PRO A 1103 -69.66 -0.71 -30.38
N ALA A 1104 -70.54 -0.27 -31.28
CA ALA A 1104 -71.49 -1.12 -32.00
C ALA A 1104 -70.89 -2.37 -32.70
N PRO A 1105 -69.65 -2.34 -33.23
CA PRO A 1105 -69.04 -3.55 -33.82
C PRO A 1105 -68.64 -4.61 -32.78
N LEU A 1106 -68.59 -4.25 -31.50
CA LEU A 1106 -68.12 -5.08 -30.39
C LEU A 1106 -69.24 -5.49 -29.41
N THR A 1107 -70.49 -5.45 -29.88
CA THR A 1107 -71.67 -5.99 -29.19
C THR A 1107 -72.17 -7.26 -29.89
N ALA A 1108 -72.85 -8.14 -29.15
CA ALA A 1108 -73.42 -9.36 -29.69
C ALA A 1108 -74.44 -9.08 -30.80
N GLN A 1109 -74.33 -9.81 -31.91
CA GLN A 1109 -75.37 -9.82 -32.93
C GLN A 1109 -76.59 -10.57 -32.41
N VAL A 1110 -77.74 -9.91 -32.50
CA VAL A 1110 -79.01 -10.46 -32.03
C VAL A 1110 -79.53 -11.53 -33.01
N PRO A 1111 -80.05 -12.67 -32.52
CA PRO A 1111 -80.67 -13.67 -33.38
C PRO A 1111 -81.88 -13.11 -34.15
N GLN A 1112 -81.86 -13.19 -35.49
CA GLN A 1112 -82.98 -12.73 -36.32
C GLN A 1112 -84.17 -13.71 -36.35
N GLN A 1113 -83.95 -14.97 -35.94
CA GLN A 1113 -85.02 -15.97 -35.86
C GLN A 1113 -85.69 -15.94 -34.47
N PRO A 1114 -87.02 -16.16 -34.39
CA PRO A 1114 -87.73 -16.22 -33.11
C PRO A 1114 -87.18 -17.34 -32.21
N ILE A 1115 -86.92 -17.01 -30.96
CA ILE A 1115 -86.30 -17.91 -29.99
C ILE A 1115 -87.40 -18.65 -29.19
N PRO A 1116 -87.33 -19.98 -29.05
CA PRO A 1116 -88.24 -20.77 -28.20
C PRO A 1116 -88.40 -20.21 -26.77
N ALA A 1117 -89.62 -20.30 -26.22
CA ALA A 1117 -89.90 -19.90 -24.83
C ALA A 1117 -88.95 -20.59 -23.84
N GLY A 1118 -88.28 -19.80 -23.00
CA GLY A 1118 -87.35 -20.30 -21.97
C GLY A 1118 -85.93 -20.64 -22.45
N GLN A 1119 -85.61 -20.52 -23.74
CA GLN A 1119 -84.25 -20.70 -24.23
C GLN A 1119 -83.39 -19.46 -23.93
N GLU A 1120 -82.20 -19.67 -23.35
CA GLU A 1120 -81.27 -18.61 -23.00
C GLU A 1120 -80.43 -18.18 -24.21
N VAL A 1121 -80.27 -16.87 -24.36
CA VAL A 1121 -79.44 -16.23 -25.40
C VAL A 1121 -78.34 -15.46 -24.72
N GLU A 1122 -77.09 -15.73 -25.11
CA GLU A 1122 -75.94 -14.97 -24.62
C GLU A 1122 -75.84 -13.64 -25.38
N LEU A 1123 -75.88 -12.53 -24.65
CA LEU A 1123 -75.51 -11.21 -25.15
C LEU A 1123 -74.21 -10.79 -24.50
N TYR A 1124 -73.31 -10.20 -25.28
CA TYR A 1124 -72.09 -9.60 -24.80
C TYR A 1124 -71.96 -8.16 -25.30
N ALA A 1125 -71.32 -7.31 -24.51
CA ALA A 1125 -70.94 -5.97 -24.91
C ALA A 1125 -69.50 -5.72 -24.45
N THR A 1126 -68.66 -5.15 -25.32
CA THR A 1126 -67.30 -4.77 -24.95
C THR A 1126 -67.28 -3.29 -24.63
N LEU A 1127 -66.86 -2.94 -23.42
CA LEU A 1127 -66.75 -1.58 -22.93
C LEU A 1127 -65.35 -1.03 -23.26
N ARG A 1128 -65.29 0.03 -24.08
CA ARG A 1128 -64.04 0.71 -24.42
C ARG A 1128 -64.19 2.23 -24.31
N ASP A 1129 -63.13 2.90 -23.89
CA ASP A 1129 -63.08 4.37 -23.93
C ASP A 1129 -62.74 4.91 -25.33
N ALA A 1130 -62.66 6.24 -25.46
CA ALA A 1130 -62.33 6.90 -26.73
C ALA A 1130 -60.89 6.61 -27.23
N TYR A 1131 -60.03 6.09 -26.36
CA TYR A 1131 -58.63 5.74 -26.64
C TYR A 1131 -58.43 4.22 -26.82
N GLN A 1132 -59.53 3.49 -27.00
CA GLN A 1132 -59.57 2.03 -27.17
C GLN A 1132 -59.17 1.22 -25.92
N ASN A 1133 -59.06 1.83 -24.75
CA ASN A 1133 -58.75 1.12 -23.51
C ASN A 1133 -59.97 0.31 -23.03
N PRO A 1134 -59.78 -0.94 -22.58
CA PRO A 1134 -60.87 -1.75 -22.04
C PRO A 1134 -61.33 -1.22 -20.67
N GLY A 1135 -62.64 -1.08 -20.47
CA GLY A 1135 -63.24 -0.70 -19.19
C GLY A 1135 -63.21 -1.83 -18.16
N ARG A 1136 -62.02 -2.25 -17.73
CA ARG A 1136 -61.80 -3.39 -16.84
C ARG A 1136 -62.48 -3.20 -15.48
N ASN A 1137 -63.16 -4.23 -15.00
CA ASN A 1137 -63.80 -4.24 -13.68
C ASN A 1137 -64.79 -3.06 -13.45
N ARG A 1138 -65.38 -2.54 -14.53
CA ARG A 1138 -66.45 -1.54 -14.48
C ARG A 1138 -67.81 -2.23 -14.38
N LEU A 1139 -68.68 -1.69 -13.53
CA LEU A 1139 -70.03 -2.24 -13.30
C LEU A 1139 -70.94 -1.91 -14.50
N VAL A 1140 -71.55 -2.94 -15.07
CA VAL A 1140 -72.53 -2.82 -16.15
C VAL A 1140 -73.86 -3.40 -15.69
N ARG A 1141 -74.93 -2.63 -15.87
CA ARG A 1141 -76.31 -3.03 -15.58
C ARG A 1141 -77.03 -3.37 -16.86
N TRP A 1142 -77.80 -4.45 -16.85
CA TRP A 1142 -78.57 -4.89 -18.00
C TRP A 1142 -80.06 -4.71 -17.74
N SER A 1143 -80.75 -4.06 -18.67
CA SER A 1143 -82.19 -3.83 -18.63
C SER A 1143 -82.85 -4.32 -19.91
N ALA A 1144 -84.16 -4.49 -19.86
CA ALA A 1144 -84.97 -4.87 -21.02
C ALA A 1144 -86.29 -4.10 -21.01
N GLU A 1145 -86.65 -3.56 -22.17
CA GLU A 1145 -87.94 -2.90 -22.39
C GLU A 1145 -88.75 -3.65 -23.46
N PRO A 1146 -90.07 -3.77 -23.30
CA PRO A 1146 -90.92 -4.35 -24.33
C PRO A 1146 -90.99 -3.43 -25.56
N ALA A 1147 -90.74 -3.97 -26.75
CA ALA A 1147 -90.95 -3.24 -28.00
C ALA A 1147 -92.46 -2.96 -28.18
N SER A 1148 -92.80 -1.79 -28.70
CA SER A 1148 -94.17 -1.27 -28.84
C SER A 1148 -95.19 -2.32 -29.28
N GLY A 1149 -96.13 -2.65 -28.38
CA GLY A 1149 -97.19 -3.63 -28.62
C GLY A 1149 -96.94 -5.04 -28.06
N SER A 1150 -95.84 -5.29 -27.35
CA SER A 1150 -95.58 -6.57 -26.67
C SER A 1150 -95.88 -6.53 -25.17
N SER A 1151 -96.40 -7.65 -24.64
CA SER A 1151 -96.67 -7.86 -23.22
C SER A 1151 -95.99 -9.15 -22.76
N GLY A 1152 -95.03 -9.07 -21.84
CA GLY A 1152 -94.35 -10.24 -21.31
C GLY A 1152 -93.27 -9.88 -20.28
N SER A 1153 -92.73 -10.90 -19.62
CA SER A 1153 -91.64 -10.77 -18.65
C SER A 1153 -90.36 -11.44 -19.16
N VAL A 1154 -89.23 -10.81 -18.87
CA VAL A 1154 -87.89 -11.26 -19.25
C VAL A 1154 -87.07 -11.50 -18.01
N VAL A 1155 -86.22 -12.51 -18.07
CA VAL A 1155 -85.25 -12.82 -17.02
C VAL A 1155 -83.85 -12.55 -17.57
N ILE A 1156 -83.10 -11.69 -16.87
CA ILE A 1156 -81.72 -11.32 -17.17
C ILE A 1156 -80.81 -11.93 -16.09
N ARG A 1157 -79.83 -12.75 -16.48
CA ARG A 1157 -78.92 -13.44 -15.55
C ARG A 1157 -77.46 -13.26 -15.95
N PRO A 1158 -76.64 -12.59 -15.12
CA PRO A 1158 -77.01 -11.72 -13.99
C PRO A 1158 -77.52 -10.34 -14.47
N GLY A 1159 -78.41 -9.69 -13.71
CA GLY A 1159 -78.90 -8.33 -14.04
C GLY A 1159 -77.86 -7.22 -13.84
N GLN A 1160 -76.76 -7.51 -13.15
CA GLN A 1160 -75.59 -6.64 -12.97
C GLN A 1160 -74.33 -7.50 -12.97
N ASN A 1161 -73.28 -7.08 -13.67
CA ASN A 1161 -71.98 -7.75 -13.66
C ASN A 1161 -70.84 -6.75 -13.90
N TYR A 1162 -69.62 -7.17 -13.59
CA TYR A 1162 -68.41 -6.41 -13.90
C TYR A 1162 -67.85 -6.87 -15.26
N ALA A 1163 -67.38 -5.92 -16.05
CA ALA A 1163 -66.65 -6.21 -17.27
C ALA A 1163 -65.32 -6.92 -16.96
N ASP A 1164 -64.97 -7.92 -17.77
CA ASP A 1164 -63.76 -8.72 -17.60
C ASP A 1164 -62.47 -7.96 -17.99
N PHE A 1165 -61.33 -8.65 -18.07
CA PHE A 1165 -60.02 -8.05 -18.36
C PHE A 1165 -59.91 -7.49 -19.79
N GLU A 1166 -60.79 -7.90 -20.72
CA GLU A 1166 -60.89 -7.35 -22.09
C GLU A 1166 -61.97 -6.25 -22.18
N GLY A 1167 -62.62 -5.92 -21.06
CA GLY A 1167 -63.75 -5.00 -21.01
C GLY A 1167 -65.07 -5.65 -21.45
N VAL A 1168 -65.15 -6.97 -21.57
CA VAL A 1168 -66.36 -7.67 -22.02
C VAL A 1168 -67.29 -7.95 -20.84
N THR A 1169 -68.55 -7.58 -20.98
CA THR A 1169 -69.65 -7.99 -20.09
C THR A 1169 -70.54 -8.99 -20.82
N ARG A 1170 -70.99 -10.04 -20.13
CA ARG A 1170 -71.82 -11.12 -20.69
C ARG A 1170 -73.06 -11.37 -19.86
N VAL A 1171 -74.20 -11.55 -20.52
CA VAL A 1171 -75.48 -11.81 -19.87
C VAL A 1171 -76.29 -12.85 -20.63
N TYR A 1172 -77.04 -13.66 -19.90
CA TYR A 1172 -78.01 -14.58 -20.49
C TYR A 1172 -79.41 -14.00 -20.33
N VAL A 1173 -80.13 -13.92 -21.46
CA VAL A 1173 -81.48 -13.37 -21.50
C VAL A 1173 -82.46 -14.43 -22.00
N SER A 1174 -83.60 -14.56 -21.32
CA SER A 1174 -84.67 -15.49 -21.70
C SER A 1174 -86.04 -14.91 -21.35
N SER A 1175 -87.09 -15.37 -22.03
CA SER A 1175 -88.47 -15.06 -21.69
C SER A 1175 -89.32 -16.33 -21.70
N SER A 1176 -90.04 -16.58 -20.61
CA SER A 1176 -90.96 -17.72 -20.47
C SER A 1176 -92.37 -17.40 -20.98
N SER A 1177 -92.72 -16.11 -21.09
CA SER A 1177 -94.04 -15.64 -21.54
C SER A 1177 -94.12 -15.31 -23.03
N GLY A 1178 -93.00 -15.33 -23.75
CA GLY A 1178 -92.89 -14.79 -25.11
C GLY A 1178 -92.90 -13.25 -25.14
N GLY A 1179 -92.60 -12.66 -26.30
CA GLY A 1179 -92.60 -11.20 -26.52
C GLY A 1179 -91.37 -10.69 -27.27
N LYS A 1180 -91.40 -9.43 -27.70
CA LYS A 1180 -90.32 -8.76 -28.41
C LYS A 1180 -89.68 -7.72 -27.50
N PHE A 1181 -88.43 -7.90 -27.10
CA PHE A 1181 -87.77 -7.06 -26.11
C PHE A 1181 -86.50 -6.42 -26.66
N ILE A 1182 -86.29 -5.16 -26.29
CA ILE A 1182 -85.05 -4.42 -26.55
C ILE A 1182 -84.23 -4.51 -25.28
N PHE A 1183 -83.05 -5.12 -25.37
CA PHE A 1183 -82.11 -5.17 -24.27
C PHE A 1183 -81.19 -3.97 -24.32
N SER A 1184 -80.76 -3.52 -23.16
CA SER A 1184 -79.76 -2.47 -23.05
C SER A 1184 -78.71 -2.81 -22.01
N ALA A 1185 -77.48 -2.38 -22.28
CA ALA A 1185 -76.36 -2.43 -21.34
C ALA A 1185 -75.98 -1.00 -20.96
N HIS A 1186 -76.05 -0.70 -19.67
CA HIS A 1186 -75.78 0.60 -19.08
C HIS A 1186 -74.49 0.55 -18.26
N CYS A 1187 -73.52 1.40 -18.61
CA CYS A 1187 -72.28 1.56 -17.85
C CYS A 1187 -72.47 2.62 -16.76
N ASP A 1188 -72.39 2.21 -15.49
CA ASP A 1188 -72.58 3.10 -14.34
C ASP A 1188 -71.53 4.24 -14.27
N ALA A 1189 -70.34 4.04 -14.85
CA ALA A 1189 -69.24 5.01 -14.77
C ALA A 1189 -69.37 6.18 -15.77
N SER A 1190 -69.97 5.93 -16.94
CA SER A 1190 -70.13 6.94 -18.02
C SER A 1190 -71.58 7.38 -18.22
N GLU A 1191 -72.51 6.72 -17.54
CA GLU A 1191 -73.96 6.78 -17.77
C GLU A 1191 -74.38 6.47 -19.21
N ARG A 1192 -73.49 5.88 -20.03
CA ARG A 1192 -73.80 5.53 -21.41
C ARG A 1192 -74.48 4.17 -21.48
N GLU A 1193 -75.51 4.13 -22.31
CA GLU A 1193 -76.32 2.95 -22.56
C GLU A 1193 -76.24 2.59 -24.04
N THR A 1194 -76.14 1.30 -24.32
CA THR A 1194 -76.27 0.76 -25.69
C THR A 1194 -77.51 -0.10 -25.78
N PHE A 1195 -78.23 0.01 -26.89
CA PHE A 1195 -79.44 -0.77 -27.16
C PHE A 1195 -79.12 -1.83 -28.20
N PHE A 1196 -79.58 -3.04 -27.93
CA PHE A 1196 -79.53 -4.15 -28.86
C PHE A 1196 -80.76 -4.15 -29.77
N ASP A 1197 -80.63 -4.74 -30.96
CA ASP A 1197 -81.80 -4.96 -31.81
C ASP A 1197 -82.87 -5.82 -31.10
N PRO A 1198 -84.16 -5.66 -31.41
CA PRO A 1198 -85.21 -6.33 -30.65
C PRO A 1198 -85.17 -7.86 -30.82
N ILE A 1199 -85.09 -8.59 -29.71
CA ILE A 1199 -85.11 -10.06 -29.68
C ILE A 1199 -86.55 -10.54 -29.57
N THR A 1200 -86.96 -11.48 -30.42
CA THR A 1200 -88.32 -12.03 -30.39
C THR A 1200 -88.30 -13.43 -29.76
N PHE A 1201 -88.97 -13.59 -28.62
CA PHE A 1201 -89.24 -14.87 -27.97
C PHE A 1201 -90.65 -15.36 -28.33
N THR A 1202 -90.77 -16.62 -28.71
CA THR A 1202 -92.04 -17.28 -29.01
C THR A 1202 -92.82 -17.57 -27.72
N GLU A 1203 -94.14 -17.50 -27.77
CA GLU A 1203 -95.01 -17.86 -26.64
C GLU A 1203 -95.01 -19.38 -26.41
N ALA A 1204 -95.08 -19.81 -25.16
CA ALA A 1204 -95.15 -21.23 -24.83
C ALA A 1204 -96.47 -21.84 -25.35
N LEU A 1205 -96.38 -22.90 -26.16
CA LEU A 1205 -97.54 -23.68 -26.61
C LEU A 1205 -98.25 -24.28 -25.39
N THR A 1206 -99.37 -23.69 -24.99
CA THR A 1206 -100.30 -24.29 -24.04
C THR A 1206 -100.96 -25.50 -24.69
N HIS A 1207 -100.51 -26.71 -24.31
CA HIS A 1207 -101.32 -27.90 -24.52
C HIS A 1207 -102.53 -27.82 -23.59
N GLN A 1208 -103.71 -27.83 -24.23
CA GLN A 1208 -105.09 -27.74 -23.74
C GLN A 1208 -105.36 -28.10 -22.28
#